data_AF-A0A9D7HCD6-F1
#
_entry.id   AF-A0A9D7HCD6-F1
#
_cell.length_a   1.000
_cell.length_b   1.000
_cell.length_c   1.000
_cell.angle_alpha   90.00
_cell.angle_beta   90.00
_cell.angle_gamma   90.00
#
_symmetry.space_group_name_H-M   'P 1'
#
loop_
_entity.id
_entity.type
_entity.pdbx_description
1 polymer ?
#
loop_
_entity_poly.entity_id
_entity_poly.type
_entity_poly.pdbx_seq_one_letter_code
_entity_poly.pdbx_strand_id
1 'polypeptide(L)'
;MFRPIRTSLIAALLLTATSTSAQLNGTYTIGTAGNYATFTAAVTALTTSGVSGPVVFDVFSGTYNEQLNIGAIAGASAANTILFRSQGLDNTLVTLDHPSQATNTNDYLLQLNGCDRITFQHITLQRSGALDYARIVNVLTGSTDWHFLNDRFISSTSTSTTGSREMISIAGPAIGASSVEDCTMTNGMGPYLSFVSSGSFTMSRNSLTNVLRGLNLNSWSNGTFLMEDNVITTRMSGATRGAMFDFGSGSITVRRNTFTGASNLFSGLLFNATSGTVGTPIKVEGNVIIGTTTALNGISAMSGICSYIDVSNNSVSMSGAGGQAMVVVVGSGTGIRIRNNIFRSASYTLRVDPASRVSASDNNVFRSLAGNSVQWGPSWYATIAALNGATGMNGNSLMTEPQFVDPLADLHLQGTSPCLGAGQVIAGMGADLDGDARPLPALSNPEIGADETTAQCAALSGTYIIGPSVAADHPTFNSAANAMISCGIAGPVLFLVESGTYTEQISLPPIAGNSATNTITFRGQALDSAAVMLEWPTGATAADNWAVRMTGADYVRLEHLTLQRTGTDLFGDVVSYAGTDGSRDLRITRCHLNTTTNGLQQPRIISAQTTFADDSLVVLNTRFQGGSFAVFASTTGATDHVRIEDCVADEQNLEAFRLDIAGGGLIILGNTITTSAPVFGGIVIGARTSGFRVEQNRIDALGALAIGIRTTAGITATTASRGRIRNNMVHAGLTAFATFGTQRWMEVDHNTFHGSVRGVAFAFSTFQNFFFRNNIIASEGHTVQFLSSTATSLTATFNLLHRTTAGPIAYWNADRNTLANLQTASSNFANSLAADPLFYVPLSDLHVYAMEADAAGTPIAAVTTDIDGDVRSLATPDIGADEFQPVLWNEAFNTCGAADAITSTGSGNAQWIYKDRKVVARFNDNGQNLGTVSMSVYVNSAAVRQSIIGQHYLDRNWHLQTQNAIAGAVNIRLFHSGNEFTTYATADPIVSVYADAGVAHYVGPMEDCNLPNNPAGNIWTPIFPASPALEPRIQGNGGTHGYGASIGNDGELYITTMGLPLPVELISFTGERLNEREVMLHWSTATEHNNAGFEVWRMIEGEADFTEVGWVDGAGESQSLITYEMTDPNSASANSYYKLKQVDHDGGHEWSKVVAVAATSITSDMVLYPNPCTHELFLAGGALEEETLSILDASGRVVLELAQPVSGNIDVSGLASGHYAVQMVNSTGRRTVRFVKQ
;
A
#
# COMPACT_ATOMS: atom_id res chain seq x y z
N MET A 1 -68.57 -79.53 57.55
CA MET A 1 -68.89 -80.39 58.71
C MET A 1 -68.14 -79.83 59.91
N PHE A 2 -68.89 -79.44 60.96
CA PHE A 2 -68.55 -79.12 62.38
C PHE A 2 -67.34 -78.21 62.71
N ARG A 3 -67.51 -77.01 63.31
CA ARG A 3 -67.81 -76.65 64.73
C ARG A 3 -66.58 -76.75 65.67
N PRO A 4 -66.55 -76.01 66.80
CA PRO A 4 -65.55 -74.97 67.12
C PRO A 4 -64.76 -75.30 68.40
N ILE A 5 -63.93 -74.38 68.92
CA ILE A 5 -63.79 -74.13 70.37
C ILE A 5 -63.25 -72.71 70.61
N ARG A 6 -63.92 -72.02 71.52
CA ARG A 6 -63.53 -70.75 72.16
C ARG A 6 -62.75 -71.07 73.44
N THR A 7 -61.77 -70.22 73.77
CA THR A 7 -61.31 -70.00 75.15
C THR A 7 -61.01 -68.52 75.37
N SER A 8 -61.25 -68.09 76.60
CA SER A 8 -61.55 -66.73 77.04
C SER A 8 -60.34 -65.88 77.47
N LEU A 9 -60.60 -64.57 77.48
CA LEU A 9 -59.87 -63.42 78.04
C LEU A 9 -58.95 -63.65 79.25
N ILE A 10 -57.74 -63.09 79.19
CA ILE A 10 -57.20 -62.13 80.18
C ILE A 10 -56.55 -60.98 79.40
N ALA A 11 -56.90 -59.75 79.78
CA ALA A 11 -56.41 -58.50 79.22
C ALA A 11 -54.99 -58.20 79.71
N ALA A 12 -54.06 -57.97 78.77
CA ALA A 12 -52.83 -57.22 79.00
C ALA A 12 -52.85 -56.02 78.04
N LEU A 13 -53.09 -54.86 78.63
CA LEU A 13 -53.08 -53.54 78.02
C LEU A 13 -51.64 -53.25 77.54
N LEU A 14 -51.34 -53.39 76.24
CA LEU A 14 -50.20 -52.72 75.62
C LEU A 14 -50.71 -51.45 74.95
N LEU A 15 -50.60 -50.32 75.65
CA LEU A 15 -50.55 -49.00 75.04
C LEU A 15 -49.32 -48.95 74.14
N THR A 16 -49.48 -49.16 72.84
CA THR A 16 -48.59 -48.52 71.86
C THR A 16 -49.10 -47.10 71.69
N ALA A 17 -48.47 -46.16 72.38
CA ALA A 17 -48.63 -44.74 72.11
C ALA A 17 -48.25 -44.49 70.65
N THR A 18 -49.25 -44.38 69.77
CA THR A 18 -49.04 -43.76 68.46
C THR A 18 -48.68 -42.31 68.75
N SER A 19 -47.41 -41.95 68.66
CA SER A 19 -46.99 -40.56 68.59
C SER A 19 -47.62 -39.98 67.33
N THR A 20 -48.76 -39.31 67.47
CA THR A 20 -49.30 -38.45 66.43
C THR A 20 -48.30 -37.31 66.27
N SER A 21 -47.38 -37.44 65.31
CA SER A 21 -46.55 -36.32 64.88
C SER A 21 -47.49 -35.22 64.40
N ALA A 22 -47.31 -34.00 64.90
CA ALA A 22 -48.11 -32.88 64.44
C ALA A 22 -47.83 -32.66 62.94
N GLN A 23 -48.88 -32.44 62.14
CA GLN A 23 -48.71 -32.10 60.73
C GLN A 23 -47.92 -30.80 60.60
N LEU A 24 -47.13 -30.67 59.54
CA LEU A 24 -46.30 -29.49 59.35
C LEU A 24 -47.16 -28.28 58.96
N ASN A 25 -46.79 -27.13 59.53
CA ASN A 25 -47.34 -25.82 59.23
C ASN A 25 -46.28 -24.76 59.58
N GLY A 26 -46.12 -23.73 58.76
CA GLY A 26 -45.17 -22.63 58.96
C GLY A 26 -43.80 -22.86 58.32
N THR A 27 -42.83 -22.05 58.75
CA THR A 27 -41.47 -22.02 58.18
C THR A 27 -40.51 -22.91 58.97
N TYR A 28 -39.71 -23.69 58.25
CA TYR A 28 -38.64 -24.54 58.74
C TYR A 28 -37.34 -24.22 57.99
N THR A 29 -36.19 -24.61 58.55
CA THR A 29 -34.89 -24.43 57.91
C THR A 29 -34.21 -25.75 57.55
N ILE A 30 -33.46 -25.76 56.44
CA ILE A 30 -32.65 -26.90 55.99
C ILE A 30 -31.17 -26.50 55.98
N GLY A 31 -30.31 -27.33 56.59
CA GLY A 31 -28.87 -27.15 56.69
C GLY A 31 -28.33 -27.73 58.00
N THR A 32 -27.01 -27.83 58.17
CA THR A 32 -26.38 -28.47 59.35
C THR A 32 -26.82 -27.89 60.71
N ALA A 33 -27.27 -26.62 60.74
CA ALA A 33 -27.82 -25.95 61.91
C ALA A 33 -29.35 -25.69 61.83
N GLY A 34 -30.02 -26.23 60.81
CA GLY A 34 -31.45 -26.02 60.56
C GLY A 34 -32.35 -26.99 61.32
N ASN A 35 -33.68 -26.82 61.15
CA ASN A 35 -34.66 -27.79 61.67
C ASN A 35 -34.45 -29.19 61.08
N TYR A 36 -33.97 -29.26 59.84
CA TYR A 36 -33.60 -30.48 59.15
C TYR A 36 -32.17 -30.36 58.62
N ALA A 37 -31.34 -31.39 58.83
CA ALA A 37 -29.95 -31.35 58.38
C ALA A 37 -29.81 -31.39 56.84
N THR A 38 -30.77 -32.00 56.14
CA THR A 38 -30.71 -32.27 54.70
C THR A 38 -32.10 -32.17 54.05
N PHE A 39 -32.17 -32.09 52.71
CA PHE A 39 -33.45 -32.12 51.99
C PHE A 39 -34.20 -33.44 52.23
N THR A 40 -33.49 -34.56 52.23
CA THR A 40 -34.06 -35.89 52.48
C THR A 40 -34.77 -35.97 53.83
N ALA A 41 -34.20 -35.35 54.87
CA ALA A 41 -34.82 -35.30 56.20
C ALA A 41 -36.12 -34.48 56.21
N ALA A 42 -36.13 -33.32 55.54
CA ALA A 42 -37.33 -32.50 55.37
C ALA A 42 -38.43 -33.23 54.57
N VAL A 43 -38.07 -33.89 53.46
CA VAL A 43 -39.00 -34.68 52.63
C VAL A 43 -39.58 -35.87 53.42
N THR A 44 -38.77 -36.51 54.26
CA THR A 44 -39.24 -37.59 55.15
C THR A 44 -40.27 -37.06 56.14
N ALA A 45 -40.06 -35.87 56.72
CA ALA A 45 -41.02 -35.24 57.62
C ALA A 45 -42.33 -34.87 56.92
N LEU A 46 -42.27 -34.31 55.71
CA LEU A 46 -43.45 -34.04 54.87
C LEU A 46 -44.25 -35.33 54.61
N THR A 47 -43.57 -36.41 54.24
CA THR A 47 -44.22 -37.66 53.86
C THR A 47 -44.84 -38.39 55.06
N THR A 48 -44.18 -38.32 56.22
CA THR A 48 -44.64 -39.02 57.44
C THR A 48 -45.71 -38.25 58.21
N SER A 49 -45.62 -36.92 58.25
CA SER A 49 -46.50 -36.08 59.07
C SER A 49 -47.57 -35.36 58.24
N GLY A 50 -47.40 -35.23 56.92
CA GLY A 50 -48.27 -34.41 56.09
C GLY A 50 -48.21 -32.92 56.45
N VAL A 51 -49.13 -32.15 55.89
CA VAL A 51 -49.26 -30.70 56.10
C VAL A 51 -50.68 -30.34 56.53
N SER A 52 -50.81 -29.35 57.42
CA SER A 52 -52.10 -28.79 57.86
C SER A 52 -52.23 -27.28 57.59
N GLY A 53 -51.23 -26.68 56.96
CA GLY A 53 -51.14 -25.28 56.55
C GLY A 53 -50.01 -25.11 55.53
N PRO A 54 -49.75 -23.89 55.03
CA PRO A 54 -48.59 -23.61 54.19
C PRO A 54 -47.29 -23.97 54.88
N VAL A 55 -46.38 -24.62 54.16
CA VAL A 55 -45.05 -25.00 54.64
C VAL A 55 -43.97 -24.36 53.78
N VAL A 56 -43.01 -23.71 54.42
CA VAL A 56 -41.83 -23.11 53.76
C VAL A 56 -40.57 -23.72 54.34
N PHE A 57 -39.65 -24.17 53.51
CA PHE A 57 -38.30 -24.59 53.87
C PHE A 57 -37.29 -23.54 53.39
N ASP A 58 -36.75 -22.75 54.33
CA ASP A 58 -35.64 -21.83 54.09
C ASP A 58 -34.30 -22.58 54.17
N VAL A 59 -33.63 -22.72 53.03
CA VAL A 59 -32.41 -23.53 52.91
C VAL A 59 -31.19 -22.63 53.09
N PHE A 60 -30.30 -23.02 54.02
CA PHE A 60 -29.03 -22.33 54.23
C PHE A 60 -28.07 -22.56 53.05
N SER A 61 -27.23 -21.56 52.77
CA SER A 61 -26.24 -21.63 51.69
C SER A 61 -25.34 -22.87 51.81
N GLY A 62 -25.12 -23.55 50.69
CA GLY A 62 -24.30 -24.76 50.66
C GLY A 62 -24.63 -25.68 49.49
N THR A 63 -23.84 -26.74 49.38
CA THR A 63 -24.05 -27.83 48.41
C THR A 63 -24.57 -29.08 49.11
N TYR A 64 -25.71 -29.57 48.65
CA TYR A 64 -26.42 -30.73 49.16
C TYR A 64 -26.34 -31.84 48.13
N ASN A 65 -25.51 -32.86 48.39
CA ASN A 65 -25.32 -33.99 47.49
C ASN A 65 -26.37 -35.07 47.76
N GLU A 66 -27.57 -34.89 47.23
CA GLU A 66 -28.75 -35.72 47.54
C GLU A 66 -29.55 -36.01 46.28
N GLN A 67 -30.22 -37.16 46.26
CA GLN A 67 -31.22 -37.51 45.25
C GLN A 67 -32.57 -37.59 45.95
N LEU A 68 -33.57 -36.86 45.45
CA LEU A 68 -34.86 -36.70 46.11
C LEU A 68 -35.98 -37.40 45.36
N ASN A 69 -36.86 -38.08 46.09
CA ASN A 69 -38.13 -38.61 45.60
C ASN A 69 -39.25 -38.11 46.53
N ILE A 70 -40.11 -37.25 46.00
CA ILE A 70 -41.20 -36.62 46.76
C ILE A 70 -42.51 -37.27 46.34
N GLY A 71 -43.08 -38.05 47.26
CA GLY A 71 -44.37 -38.70 47.07
C GLY A 71 -45.56 -37.76 47.29
N ALA A 72 -46.77 -38.33 47.24
CA ALA A 72 -47.99 -37.64 47.67
C ALA A 72 -47.88 -37.20 49.14
N ILE A 73 -48.12 -35.90 49.40
CA ILE A 73 -48.08 -35.34 50.75
C ILE A 73 -49.51 -35.17 51.28
N ALA A 74 -49.81 -35.87 52.38
CA ALA A 74 -51.14 -35.82 52.99
C ALA A 74 -51.48 -34.39 53.44
N GLY A 75 -52.66 -33.90 53.05
CA GLY A 75 -53.15 -32.57 53.42
C GLY A 75 -52.71 -31.43 52.49
N ALA A 76 -51.87 -31.69 51.47
CA ALA A 76 -51.55 -30.70 50.44
C ALA A 76 -52.82 -30.25 49.71
N SER A 77 -52.98 -28.94 49.51
CA SER A 77 -54.17 -28.34 48.89
C SER A 77 -53.91 -26.90 48.47
N ALA A 78 -54.93 -26.18 48.00
CA ALA A 78 -54.78 -24.76 47.59
C ALA A 78 -54.42 -23.85 48.76
N ALA A 79 -54.80 -24.25 49.98
CA ALA A 79 -54.46 -23.54 51.20
C ALA A 79 -53.17 -24.06 51.85
N ASN A 80 -52.75 -25.29 51.55
CA ASN A 80 -51.63 -25.97 52.20
C ASN A 80 -50.57 -26.30 51.15
N THR A 81 -49.81 -25.27 50.75
CA THR A 81 -48.73 -25.36 49.76
C THR A 81 -47.39 -25.71 50.40
N ILE A 82 -46.45 -26.20 49.59
CA ILE A 82 -45.10 -26.57 50.04
C ILE A 82 -44.07 -25.81 49.20
N LEU A 83 -43.21 -25.02 49.84
CA LEU A 83 -42.18 -24.21 49.20
C LEU A 83 -40.79 -24.59 49.73
N PHE A 84 -39.84 -24.86 48.83
CA PHE A 84 -38.41 -24.92 49.12
C PHE A 84 -37.74 -23.69 48.51
N ARG A 85 -37.02 -22.91 49.31
CA ARG A 85 -36.28 -21.74 48.79
C ARG A 85 -34.94 -21.49 49.47
N SER A 86 -34.00 -20.88 48.74
CA SER A 86 -32.78 -20.33 49.35
C SER A 86 -33.12 -19.24 50.36
N GLN A 87 -32.53 -19.29 51.55
CA GLN A 87 -32.73 -18.26 52.58
C GLN A 87 -32.30 -16.86 52.10
N GLY A 88 -31.27 -16.80 51.25
CA GLY A 88 -30.75 -15.54 50.70
C GLY A 88 -31.51 -15.02 49.47
N LEU A 89 -32.53 -15.74 48.98
CA LEU A 89 -33.27 -15.42 47.76
C LEU A 89 -32.37 -15.25 46.51
N ASP A 90 -31.27 -15.98 46.50
CA ASP A 90 -30.30 -16.02 45.41
C ASP A 90 -30.09 -17.50 45.04
N ASN A 91 -30.30 -17.80 43.75
CA ASN A 91 -30.25 -19.15 43.20
C ASN A 91 -28.84 -19.73 43.11
N THR A 92 -27.80 -18.93 43.34
CA THR A 92 -26.40 -19.38 43.37
C THR A 92 -25.95 -19.86 44.76
N LEU A 93 -26.71 -19.57 45.82
CA LEU A 93 -26.31 -19.85 47.20
C LEU A 93 -26.59 -21.29 47.65
N VAL A 94 -27.58 -21.96 47.06
CA VAL A 94 -28.00 -23.32 47.42
C VAL A 94 -27.93 -24.20 46.18
N THR A 95 -27.10 -25.23 46.23
CA THR A 95 -26.97 -26.22 45.15
C THR A 95 -27.41 -27.59 45.64
N LEU A 96 -28.48 -28.13 45.06
CA LEU A 96 -28.85 -29.54 45.19
C LEU A 96 -28.21 -30.29 44.00
N ASP A 97 -27.24 -31.16 44.28
CA ASP A 97 -26.45 -31.87 43.25
C ASP A 97 -26.59 -33.39 43.37
N HIS A 98 -26.63 -34.06 42.21
CA HIS A 98 -26.46 -35.50 42.11
C HIS A 98 -25.72 -35.83 40.81
N PRO A 99 -24.61 -36.59 40.83
CA PRO A 99 -23.85 -36.86 39.60
C PRO A 99 -24.66 -37.55 38.50
N SER A 100 -24.30 -37.25 37.24
CA SER A 100 -24.76 -37.94 36.04
C SER A 100 -24.38 -39.42 36.04
N GLN A 101 -25.15 -40.25 35.33
CA GLN A 101 -25.07 -41.71 35.36
C GLN A 101 -24.76 -42.29 33.97
N ALA A 102 -24.16 -43.49 33.95
CA ALA A 102 -23.86 -44.23 32.72
C ALA A 102 -25.07 -44.98 32.15
N THR A 103 -26.12 -45.19 32.96
CA THR A 103 -27.37 -45.85 32.57
C THR A 103 -28.57 -45.02 33.02
N ASN A 104 -29.77 -45.35 32.53
CA ASN A 104 -31.02 -44.72 32.92
C ASN A 104 -31.55 -45.14 34.32
N THR A 105 -30.73 -45.83 35.13
CA THR A 105 -31.12 -46.22 36.49
C THR A 105 -30.91 -45.04 37.44
N ASN A 106 -31.99 -44.58 38.09
CA ASN A 106 -31.94 -43.41 38.99
C ASN A 106 -31.26 -42.20 38.33
N ASP A 107 -31.55 -41.99 37.05
CA ASP A 107 -30.98 -40.92 36.26
C ASP A 107 -31.67 -39.57 36.47
N TYR A 108 -32.30 -39.32 37.63
CA TYR A 108 -32.92 -38.03 38.01
C TYR A 108 -32.23 -37.38 39.22
N LEU A 109 -32.34 -36.06 39.43
CA LEU A 109 -32.00 -35.40 40.70
C LEU A 109 -33.22 -35.41 41.64
N LEU A 110 -34.34 -34.92 41.12
CA LEU A 110 -35.60 -34.75 41.82
C LEU A 110 -36.69 -35.53 41.09
N GLN A 111 -37.34 -36.45 41.79
CA GLN A 111 -38.51 -37.17 41.29
C GLN A 111 -39.76 -36.70 42.01
N LEU A 112 -40.75 -36.25 41.24
CA LEU A 112 -42.09 -35.89 41.72
C LEU A 112 -43.02 -37.06 41.40
N ASN A 113 -43.57 -37.70 42.44
CA ASN A 113 -44.28 -38.96 42.32
C ASN A 113 -45.64 -38.92 43.04
N GLY A 114 -46.63 -38.31 42.37
CA GLY A 114 -47.96 -38.12 42.92
C GLY A 114 -48.08 -36.92 43.86
N CYS A 115 -47.11 -36.00 43.85
CA CYS A 115 -47.12 -34.83 44.72
C CYS A 115 -47.96 -33.69 44.12
N ASP A 116 -48.59 -32.90 44.99
CA ASP A 116 -49.43 -31.77 44.59
C ASP A 116 -48.95 -30.50 45.31
N ARG A 117 -49.02 -29.34 44.62
CA ARG A 117 -48.76 -28.00 45.21
C ARG A 117 -47.37 -27.81 45.81
N ILE A 118 -46.35 -28.21 45.06
CA ILE A 118 -44.94 -28.05 45.44
C ILE A 118 -44.23 -26.99 44.59
N THR A 119 -43.46 -26.12 45.23
CA THR A 119 -42.69 -25.06 44.59
C THR A 119 -41.23 -25.15 45.02
N PHE A 120 -40.33 -25.06 44.04
CA PHE A 120 -38.93 -24.73 44.26
C PHE A 120 -38.70 -23.30 43.80
N GLN A 121 -37.87 -22.56 44.56
CA GLN A 121 -37.60 -21.17 44.27
C GLN A 121 -36.18 -20.76 44.66
N HIS A 122 -35.47 -20.04 43.80
CA HIS A 122 -34.12 -19.58 44.05
C HIS A 122 -33.14 -20.69 44.48
N ILE A 123 -33.16 -21.85 43.82
CA ILE A 123 -32.23 -22.97 44.09
C ILE A 123 -31.52 -23.39 42.79
N THR A 124 -30.24 -23.76 42.89
CA THR A 124 -29.53 -24.48 41.83
C THR A 124 -29.83 -25.97 41.93
N LEU A 125 -30.39 -26.55 40.86
CA LEU A 125 -30.65 -27.97 40.66
C LEU A 125 -29.63 -28.51 39.64
N GLN A 126 -28.69 -29.34 40.10
CA GLN A 126 -27.52 -29.73 39.30
C GLN A 126 -27.39 -31.25 39.11
N ARG A 127 -26.97 -31.64 37.90
CA ARG A 127 -26.44 -32.96 37.59
C ARG A 127 -24.97 -32.90 37.18
N SER A 128 -24.05 -32.96 38.15
CA SER A 128 -22.61 -32.87 37.91
C SER A 128 -22.05 -34.03 37.04
N GLY A 129 -20.90 -33.80 36.39
CA GLY A 129 -20.22 -34.80 35.57
C GLY A 129 -20.55 -34.75 34.06
N ALA A 130 -20.11 -35.77 33.34
CA ALA A 130 -20.07 -35.79 31.86
C ALA A 130 -20.75 -37.03 31.23
N LEU A 131 -21.57 -37.76 32.00
CA LEU A 131 -22.25 -38.97 31.51
C LEU A 131 -23.62 -38.63 30.89
N ASP A 132 -24.16 -39.61 30.14
CA ASP A 132 -25.27 -39.44 29.22
C ASP A 132 -26.67 -39.42 29.88
N TYR A 133 -26.80 -39.84 31.13
CA TYR A 133 -28.08 -39.91 31.83
C TYR A 133 -28.08 -38.95 33.02
N ALA A 134 -28.78 -37.83 32.86
CA ALA A 134 -28.71 -36.68 33.74
C ALA A 134 -30.02 -35.86 33.75
N ARG A 135 -31.19 -36.53 33.86
CA ARG A 135 -32.45 -35.82 34.09
C ARG A 135 -32.35 -35.01 35.39
N ILE A 136 -32.81 -33.77 35.41
CA ILE A 136 -32.81 -33.00 36.66
C ILE A 136 -34.11 -33.32 37.40
N VAL A 137 -35.24 -32.94 36.83
CA VAL A 137 -36.57 -33.21 37.39
C VAL A 137 -37.28 -34.28 36.57
N ASN A 138 -37.81 -35.29 37.24
CA ASN A 138 -38.65 -36.32 36.64
C ASN A 138 -40.04 -36.32 37.29
N VAL A 139 -41.03 -35.84 36.54
CA VAL A 139 -42.42 -35.73 36.96
C VAL A 139 -43.22 -36.93 36.47
N LEU A 140 -43.71 -37.72 37.43
CA LEU A 140 -44.51 -38.92 37.18
C LEU A 140 -46.02 -38.64 37.32
N THR A 141 -46.82 -39.54 36.76
CA THR A 141 -48.29 -39.53 36.82
C THR A 141 -48.83 -39.25 38.21
N GLY A 142 -49.84 -38.37 38.27
CA GLY A 142 -50.50 -37.98 39.51
C GLY A 142 -49.88 -36.76 40.19
N SER A 143 -48.76 -36.24 39.67
CA SER A 143 -48.16 -35.00 40.19
C SER A 143 -48.76 -33.78 39.50
N THR A 144 -49.31 -32.84 40.25
CA THR A 144 -50.02 -31.67 39.74
C THR A 144 -49.58 -30.38 40.42
N ASP A 145 -49.80 -29.24 39.77
CA ASP A 145 -49.57 -27.90 40.32
C ASP A 145 -48.16 -27.72 40.95
N TRP A 146 -47.13 -28.13 40.20
CA TRP A 146 -45.73 -27.95 40.59
C TRP A 146 -45.13 -26.74 39.89
N HIS A 147 -44.23 -26.05 40.58
CA HIS A 147 -43.64 -24.80 40.10
C HIS A 147 -42.13 -24.74 40.36
N PHE A 148 -41.39 -24.24 39.37
CA PHE A 148 -39.98 -23.87 39.49
C PHE A 148 -39.84 -22.40 39.14
N LEU A 149 -39.39 -21.59 40.09
CA LEU A 149 -39.45 -20.13 40.02
C LEU A 149 -38.08 -19.54 40.34
N ASN A 150 -37.48 -18.77 39.43
CA ASN A 150 -36.15 -18.19 39.65
C ASN A 150 -35.05 -19.23 39.98
N ASP A 151 -35.23 -20.47 39.56
CA ASP A 151 -34.27 -21.55 39.80
C ASP A 151 -33.17 -21.61 38.72
N ARG A 152 -32.10 -22.33 39.03
CA ARG A 152 -30.99 -22.58 38.09
C ARG A 152 -30.81 -24.06 37.84
N PHE A 153 -31.02 -24.51 36.61
CA PHE A 153 -30.84 -25.89 36.17
C PHE A 153 -29.50 -26.05 35.46
N ILE A 154 -28.65 -26.96 35.95
CA ILE A 154 -27.35 -27.25 35.32
C ILE A 154 -27.30 -28.75 35.03
N SER A 155 -27.41 -29.12 33.75
CA SER A 155 -27.31 -30.52 33.31
C SER A 155 -25.84 -30.94 33.09
N SER A 156 -25.63 -32.24 32.84
CA SER A 156 -24.30 -32.80 32.57
C SER A 156 -23.67 -32.18 31.33
N THR A 157 -22.34 -32.24 31.24
CA THR A 157 -21.60 -31.71 30.08
C THR A 157 -21.57 -32.67 28.89
N SER A 158 -22.30 -33.79 28.94
CA SER A 158 -22.37 -34.75 27.82
C SER A 158 -22.91 -34.08 26.55
N THR A 159 -22.23 -34.31 25.43
CA THR A 159 -22.63 -33.85 24.09
C THR A 159 -23.41 -34.89 23.28
N SER A 160 -23.69 -36.07 23.86
CA SER A 160 -24.48 -37.16 23.26
C SER A 160 -25.82 -36.68 22.69
N THR A 161 -26.52 -37.50 21.91
CA THR A 161 -27.87 -37.20 21.39
C THR A 161 -28.89 -38.27 21.79
N THR A 162 -28.48 -39.30 22.52
CA THR A 162 -29.28 -40.52 22.76
C THR A 162 -29.58 -40.80 24.24
N GLY A 163 -28.94 -40.10 25.18
CA GLY A 163 -29.20 -40.24 26.63
C GLY A 163 -30.20 -39.21 27.19
N SER A 164 -30.89 -39.58 28.28
CA SER A 164 -31.92 -38.78 28.97
C SER A 164 -31.30 -37.65 29.80
N ARG A 165 -31.32 -36.42 29.27
CA ARG A 165 -30.73 -35.23 29.89
C ARG A 165 -31.71 -34.06 29.92
N GLU A 166 -32.99 -34.39 29.99
CA GLU A 166 -34.07 -33.44 30.14
C GLU A 166 -33.96 -32.75 31.50
N MET A 167 -33.96 -31.42 31.50
CA MET A 167 -34.00 -30.65 32.74
C MET A 167 -35.31 -30.94 33.48
N ILE A 168 -36.41 -31.05 32.75
CA ILE A 168 -37.70 -31.45 33.29
C ILE A 168 -38.31 -32.45 32.33
N SER A 169 -38.48 -33.69 32.78
CA SER A 169 -39.15 -34.76 32.04
C SER A 169 -40.53 -34.99 32.65
N ILE A 170 -41.58 -34.93 31.84
CA ILE A 170 -42.97 -35.13 32.28
C ILE A 170 -43.58 -36.30 31.52
N ALA A 171 -44.07 -37.28 32.27
CA ALA A 171 -44.76 -38.45 31.72
C ALA A 171 -46.05 -38.71 32.51
N GLY A 172 -47.12 -37.97 32.20
CA GLY A 172 -48.41 -38.11 32.88
C GLY A 172 -49.58 -37.40 32.19
N PRO A 173 -50.80 -37.95 32.23
CA PRO A 173 -51.96 -37.44 31.51
C PRO A 173 -52.55 -36.12 32.07
N ALA A 174 -52.25 -35.76 33.32
CA ALA A 174 -52.77 -34.57 34.00
C ALA A 174 -51.66 -33.91 34.82
N ILE A 175 -51.49 -32.60 34.67
CA ILE A 175 -50.40 -31.83 35.31
C ILE A 175 -50.90 -30.65 36.17
N GLY A 176 -52.22 -30.42 36.28
CA GLY A 176 -52.74 -29.22 36.92
C GLY A 176 -52.29 -27.95 36.20
N ALA A 177 -52.13 -26.84 36.93
CA ALA A 177 -51.53 -25.60 36.48
C ALA A 177 -50.06 -25.52 36.91
N SER A 178 -49.17 -26.11 36.12
CA SER A 178 -47.74 -26.18 36.44
C SER A 178 -46.93 -25.16 35.66
N SER A 179 -45.82 -24.67 36.22
CA SER A 179 -45.01 -23.66 35.55
C SER A 179 -43.50 -23.74 35.82
N VAL A 180 -42.76 -23.18 34.87
CA VAL A 180 -41.32 -22.95 34.95
C VAL A 180 -41.06 -21.52 34.51
N GLU A 181 -40.71 -20.67 35.47
CA GLU A 181 -40.69 -19.23 35.26
C GLU A 181 -39.43 -18.59 35.82
N ASP A 182 -38.90 -17.61 35.08
CA ASP A 182 -37.74 -16.81 35.49
C ASP A 182 -36.49 -17.67 35.76
N CYS A 183 -36.40 -18.87 35.19
CA CYS A 183 -35.32 -19.82 35.45
C CYS A 183 -34.18 -19.70 34.45
N THR A 184 -32.97 -20.08 34.89
CA THR A 184 -31.81 -20.27 34.02
C THR A 184 -31.52 -21.75 33.83
N MET A 185 -31.11 -22.13 32.63
CA MET A 185 -31.01 -23.51 32.19
C MET A 185 -29.76 -23.69 31.32
N THR A 186 -28.81 -24.53 31.73
CA THR A 186 -27.56 -24.72 30.99
C THR A 186 -27.29 -26.19 30.65
N ASN A 187 -26.82 -26.45 29.44
CA ASN A 187 -26.51 -27.78 28.86
C ASN A 187 -27.75 -28.68 28.69
N GLY A 188 -27.54 -29.94 28.28
CA GLY A 188 -28.61 -30.94 28.20
C GLY A 188 -29.75 -30.57 27.24
N MET A 189 -30.97 -30.85 27.67
CA MET A 189 -32.22 -30.53 26.95
C MET A 189 -33.17 -29.81 27.91
N GLY A 190 -33.88 -28.79 27.43
CA GLY A 190 -34.93 -28.13 28.21
C GLY A 190 -36.14 -29.05 28.48
N PRO A 191 -37.29 -28.49 28.87
CA PRO A 191 -38.45 -29.29 29.26
C PRO A 191 -38.93 -30.24 28.13
N TYR A 192 -39.21 -31.49 28.52
CA TYR A 192 -39.78 -32.54 27.69
C TYR A 192 -41.11 -32.97 28.27
N LEU A 193 -42.19 -32.72 27.55
CA LEU A 193 -43.55 -33.03 27.96
C LEU A 193 -44.12 -34.13 27.06
N SER A 194 -44.52 -35.26 27.66
CA SER A 194 -45.04 -36.41 26.91
C SER A 194 -46.41 -36.85 27.40
N PHE A 195 -47.33 -37.08 26.46
CA PHE A 195 -48.64 -37.70 26.71
C PHE A 195 -49.53 -36.93 27.70
N VAL A 196 -49.42 -35.59 27.71
CA VAL A 196 -50.26 -34.73 28.55
C VAL A 196 -51.62 -34.54 27.87
N SER A 197 -52.70 -34.85 28.60
CA SER A 197 -54.07 -34.82 28.08
C SER A 197 -55.00 -33.82 28.77
N SER A 198 -54.52 -33.14 29.82
CA SER A 198 -55.27 -32.12 30.55
C SER A 198 -54.34 -31.27 31.43
N GLY A 199 -54.77 -30.05 31.74
CA GLY A 199 -54.03 -29.07 32.55
C GLY A 199 -53.49 -27.90 31.75
N SER A 200 -52.68 -27.07 32.40
CA SER A 200 -51.96 -25.97 31.78
C SER A 200 -50.48 -25.99 32.15
N PHE A 201 -49.63 -25.69 31.17
CA PHE A 201 -48.20 -25.53 31.39
C PHE A 201 -47.74 -24.16 30.88
N THR A 202 -47.07 -23.41 31.76
CA THR A 202 -46.47 -22.11 31.46
C THR A 202 -44.96 -22.21 31.53
N MET A 203 -44.28 -21.83 30.46
CA MET A 203 -42.84 -21.63 30.42
C MET A 203 -42.59 -20.16 30.07
N SER A 204 -42.22 -19.34 31.05
CA SER A 204 -42.10 -17.89 30.87
C SER A 204 -40.78 -17.30 31.37
N ARG A 205 -40.22 -16.31 30.66
CA ARG A 205 -39.04 -15.54 31.11
C ARG A 205 -37.81 -16.39 31.46
N ASN A 206 -37.66 -17.55 30.82
CA ASN A 206 -36.52 -18.44 31.06
C ASN A 206 -35.36 -18.16 30.10
N SER A 207 -34.13 -18.38 30.57
CA SER A 207 -32.92 -18.32 29.75
C SER A 207 -32.26 -19.70 29.64
N LEU A 208 -32.22 -20.26 28.43
CA LEU A 208 -31.62 -21.56 28.12
C LEU A 208 -30.35 -21.37 27.28
N THR A 209 -29.23 -21.93 27.69
CA THR A 209 -27.96 -21.81 26.97
C THR A 209 -27.30 -23.17 26.77
N ASN A 210 -26.71 -23.37 25.58
CA ASN A 210 -26.01 -24.60 25.19
C ASN A 210 -26.90 -25.86 25.23
N VAL A 211 -28.19 -25.70 24.93
CA VAL A 211 -29.15 -26.82 24.92
C VAL A 211 -29.21 -27.52 23.57
N LEU A 212 -29.47 -28.83 23.56
CA LEU A 212 -29.77 -29.58 22.33
C LEU A 212 -31.17 -29.23 21.81
N ARG A 213 -32.14 -29.09 22.72
CA ARG A 213 -33.50 -28.62 22.44
C ARG A 213 -33.95 -27.69 23.55
N GLY A 214 -34.57 -26.56 23.21
CA GLY A 214 -35.15 -25.66 24.22
C GLY A 214 -36.43 -26.20 24.83
N LEU A 215 -37.31 -26.76 23.99
CA LEU A 215 -38.56 -27.41 24.42
C LEU A 215 -38.87 -28.61 23.52
N ASN A 216 -39.46 -29.66 24.10
CA ASN A 216 -40.13 -30.71 23.34
C ASN A 216 -41.53 -31.01 23.90
N LEU A 217 -42.57 -30.76 23.11
CA LEU A 217 -43.97 -31.06 23.42
C LEU A 217 -44.43 -32.23 22.54
N ASN A 218 -44.65 -33.40 23.14
CA ASN A 218 -45.02 -34.62 22.43
C ASN A 218 -46.37 -35.16 22.92
N SER A 219 -47.31 -35.37 21.99
CA SER A 219 -48.64 -35.91 22.26
C SER A 219 -49.46 -35.09 23.27
N TRP A 220 -49.43 -33.75 23.11
CA TRP A 220 -50.26 -32.82 23.89
C TRP A 220 -51.72 -32.84 23.40
N SER A 221 -52.69 -32.90 24.32
CA SER A 221 -54.11 -32.84 23.97
C SER A 221 -54.94 -32.17 25.08
N ASN A 222 -56.03 -31.50 24.69
CA ASN A 222 -57.08 -30.95 25.57
C ASN A 222 -56.60 -30.07 26.76
N GLY A 223 -55.40 -29.47 26.67
CA GLY A 223 -54.84 -28.53 27.66
C GLY A 223 -54.41 -27.20 27.04
N THR A 224 -53.98 -26.26 27.90
CA THR A 224 -53.42 -24.96 27.50
C THR A 224 -51.91 -24.91 27.71
N PHE A 225 -51.16 -24.66 26.64
CA PHE A 225 -49.71 -24.51 26.67
C PHE A 225 -49.34 -23.05 26.33
N LEU A 226 -48.56 -22.42 27.18
CA LEU A 226 -48.02 -21.07 26.98
C LEU A 226 -46.50 -21.09 27.12
N MET A 227 -45.82 -20.63 26.07
CA MET A 227 -44.39 -20.36 26.07
C MET A 227 -44.18 -18.90 25.70
N GLU A 228 -43.70 -18.09 26.64
CA GLU A 228 -43.50 -16.65 26.41
C GLU A 228 -42.23 -16.06 27.00
N ASP A 229 -41.68 -15.04 26.33
CA ASP A 229 -40.57 -14.24 26.87
C ASP A 229 -39.31 -15.08 27.20
N ASN A 230 -39.12 -16.24 26.56
CA ASN A 230 -37.96 -17.09 26.80
C ASN A 230 -36.83 -16.78 25.80
N VAL A 231 -35.58 -16.84 26.28
CA VAL A 231 -34.37 -16.71 25.46
C VAL A 231 -33.68 -18.07 25.40
N ILE A 232 -33.54 -18.64 24.21
CA ILE A 232 -33.05 -20.00 24.01
C ILE A 232 -31.90 -19.99 23.00
N THR A 233 -30.71 -20.33 23.46
CA THR A 233 -29.51 -20.52 22.63
C THR A 233 -29.14 -21.99 22.58
N THR A 234 -29.19 -22.59 21.38
CA THR A 234 -28.83 -23.99 21.19
C THR A 234 -27.32 -24.19 21.05
N ARG A 235 -26.84 -25.40 21.31
CA ARG A 235 -25.43 -25.79 21.15
C ARG A 235 -24.99 -25.81 19.67
N MET A 236 -23.68 -25.76 19.43
CA MET A 236 -23.13 -25.74 18.06
C MET A 236 -23.12 -27.10 17.35
N SER A 237 -23.29 -28.22 18.06
CA SER A 237 -23.17 -29.57 17.50
C SER A 237 -24.49 -30.37 17.50
N GLY A 238 -24.75 -31.08 16.41
CA GLY A 238 -25.91 -31.98 16.24
C GLY A 238 -27.15 -31.27 15.69
N ALA A 239 -28.23 -32.04 15.51
CA ALA A 239 -29.53 -31.51 15.07
C ALA A 239 -30.24 -30.81 16.21
N THR A 240 -30.08 -29.48 16.31
CA THR A 240 -30.61 -28.69 17.42
C THR A 240 -31.96 -28.07 17.10
N ARG A 241 -32.79 -27.86 18.12
CA ARG A 241 -34.14 -27.28 17.97
C ARG A 241 -34.38 -26.19 19.00
N GLY A 242 -35.00 -25.08 18.60
CA GLY A 242 -35.53 -24.10 19.55
C GLY A 242 -36.67 -24.73 20.35
N ALA A 243 -37.80 -24.99 19.68
CA ALA A 243 -38.93 -25.75 20.21
C ALA A 243 -39.48 -26.74 19.18
N MET A 244 -39.95 -27.89 19.68
CA MET A 244 -40.53 -28.96 18.86
C MET A 244 -41.91 -29.36 19.39
N PHE A 245 -42.87 -29.49 18.48
CA PHE A 245 -44.26 -29.85 18.74
C PHE A 245 -44.64 -31.05 17.88
N ASP A 246 -44.77 -32.21 18.51
CA ASP A 246 -45.07 -33.48 17.85
C ASP A 246 -46.43 -34.01 18.32
N PHE A 247 -47.32 -34.34 17.37
CA PHE A 247 -48.64 -34.93 17.65
C PHE A 247 -49.49 -34.11 18.64
N GLY A 248 -49.38 -32.78 18.59
CA GLY A 248 -50.07 -31.86 19.50
C GLY A 248 -51.46 -31.44 19.03
N SER A 249 -52.37 -31.19 19.98
CA SER A 249 -53.69 -30.61 19.74
C SER A 249 -54.16 -29.78 20.94
N GLY A 250 -55.03 -28.78 20.70
CA GLY A 250 -55.52 -27.90 21.75
C GLY A 250 -54.93 -26.49 21.67
N SER A 251 -54.93 -25.76 22.79
CA SER A 251 -54.47 -24.37 22.84
C SER A 251 -52.97 -24.33 23.07
N ILE A 252 -52.20 -23.98 22.04
CA ILE A 252 -50.74 -23.81 22.08
C ILE A 252 -50.43 -22.38 21.66
N THR A 253 -49.75 -21.63 22.54
CA THR A 253 -49.27 -20.27 22.26
C THR A 253 -47.77 -20.21 22.51
N VAL A 254 -47.03 -19.79 21.48
CA VAL A 254 -45.59 -19.54 21.51
C VAL A 254 -45.40 -18.09 21.10
N ARG A 255 -45.11 -17.21 22.07
CA ARG A 255 -45.03 -15.78 21.78
C ARG A 255 -43.84 -15.06 22.41
N ARG A 256 -43.29 -14.05 21.74
CA ARG A 256 -42.20 -13.21 22.27
C ARG A 256 -40.99 -14.01 22.78
N ASN A 257 -40.66 -15.11 22.12
CA ASN A 257 -39.46 -15.89 22.46
C ASN A 257 -38.34 -15.57 21.47
N THR A 258 -37.11 -15.64 21.95
CA THR A 258 -35.89 -15.51 21.14
C THR A 258 -35.21 -16.86 21.03
N PHE A 259 -35.01 -17.36 19.80
CA PHE A 259 -34.33 -18.62 19.52
C PHE A 259 -33.08 -18.38 18.66
N THR A 260 -31.91 -18.76 19.16
CA THR A 260 -30.64 -18.61 18.44
C THR A 260 -29.94 -19.95 18.30
N GLY A 261 -29.50 -20.28 17.08
CA GLY A 261 -28.82 -21.54 16.81
C GLY A 261 -27.71 -21.44 15.75
N ALA A 262 -26.58 -22.07 16.05
CA ALA A 262 -25.38 -22.09 15.19
C ALA A 262 -24.96 -23.51 14.81
N SER A 263 -25.87 -24.50 14.91
CA SER A 263 -25.57 -25.86 14.47
C SER A 263 -25.87 -26.08 13.00
N ASN A 264 -25.18 -27.05 12.40
CA ASN A 264 -25.33 -27.39 10.98
C ASN A 264 -26.72 -27.86 10.56
N LEU A 265 -27.60 -28.17 11.52
CA LEU A 265 -28.96 -28.63 11.32
C LEU A 265 -29.89 -27.99 12.37
N PHE A 266 -29.84 -26.67 12.52
CA PHE A 266 -30.75 -25.94 13.39
C PHE A 266 -32.16 -25.87 12.81
N SER A 267 -33.18 -25.98 13.68
CA SER A 267 -34.53 -25.51 13.37
C SER A 267 -35.10 -24.72 14.54
N GLY A 268 -35.62 -23.51 14.29
CA GLY A 268 -36.17 -22.66 15.34
C GLY A 268 -37.41 -23.28 15.97
N LEU A 269 -38.51 -23.29 15.20
CA LEU A 269 -39.79 -23.89 15.58
C LEU A 269 -40.16 -25.02 14.62
N LEU A 270 -40.50 -26.18 15.18
CA LEU A 270 -40.87 -27.37 14.40
C LEU A 270 -42.23 -27.93 14.83
N PHE A 271 -43.15 -28.03 13.88
CA PHE A 271 -44.47 -28.64 14.04
C PHE A 271 -44.60 -29.90 13.19
N ASN A 272 -44.92 -31.02 13.83
CA ASN A 272 -45.25 -32.29 13.19
C ASN A 272 -46.60 -32.81 13.70
N ALA A 273 -47.51 -33.14 12.79
CA ALA A 273 -48.85 -33.65 13.08
C ALA A 273 -49.58 -32.87 14.20
N THR A 274 -49.41 -31.55 14.21
CA THR A 274 -49.87 -30.67 15.29
C THR A 274 -50.94 -29.72 14.78
N SER A 275 -52.14 -29.75 15.37
CA SER A 275 -53.31 -29.06 14.83
C SER A 275 -54.11 -28.30 15.90
N GLY A 276 -54.45 -27.05 15.58
CA GLY A 276 -55.46 -26.28 16.30
C GLY A 276 -56.87 -26.56 15.77
N THR A 277 -57.79 -25.66 16.09
CA THR A 277 -59.14 -25.63 15.49
C THR A 277 -59.44 -24.23 14.95
N VAL A 278 -60.52 -24.07 14.18
CA VAL A 278 -60.98 -22.75 13.71
C VAL A 278 -61.23 -21.78 14.88
N GLY A 279 -61.80 -22.27 15.98
CA GLY A 279 -62.10 -21.43 17.16
C GLY A 279 -60.91 -21.24 18.10
N THR A 280 -59.93 -22.14 18.06
CA THR A 280 -58.72 -22.10 18.90
C THR A 280 -57.49 -22.47 18.05
N PRO A 281 -57.04 -21.57 17.16
CA PRO A 281 -55.83 -21.81 16.38
C PRO A 281 -54.60 -21.84 17.29
N ILE A 282 -53.55 -22.53 16.83
CA ILE A 282 -52.22 -22.47 17.44
C ILE A 282 -51.61 -21.12 17.10
N LYS A 283 -50.97 -20.47 18.07
CA LYS A 283 -50.42 -19.12 17.92
C LYS A 283 -48.89 -19.13 17.98
N VAL A 284 -48.27 -18.61 16.94
CA VAL A 284 -46.82 -18.36 16.84
C VAL A 284 -46.63 -16.88 16.57
N GLU A 285 -46.42 -16.12 17.64
CA GLU A 285 -46.68 -14.67 17.68
C GLU A 285 -45.48 -13.88 18.22
N GLY A 286 -44.91 -12.93 17.49
CA GLY A 286 -43.89 -12.04 18.09
C GLY A 286 -42.53 -12.68 18.37
N ASN A 287 -42.18 -13.83 17.77
CA ASN A 287 -40.92 -14.52 18.10
C ASN A 287 -39.76 -14.05 17.22
N VAL A 288 -38.55 -14.02 17.79
CA VAL A 288 -37.28 -13.81 17.09
C VAL A 288 -36.58 -15.15 16.89
N ILE A 289 -36.16 -15.45 15.65
CA ILE A 289 -35.47 -16.71 15.31
C ILE A 289 -34.24 -16.41 14.45
N ILE A 290 -33.05 -16.78 14.96
CA ILE A 290 -31.75 -16.47 14.35
C ILE A 290 -30.97 -17.76 14.10
N GLY A 291 -30.53 -17.97 12.85
CA GLY A 291 -29.66 -19.07 12.44
C GLY A 291 -28.45 -18.61 11.64
N THR A 292 -27.22 -18.91 12.10
CA THR A 292 -25.98 -18.28 11.58
C THR A 292 -25.06 -19.19 10.73
N THR A 293 -25.00 -20.51 10.98
CA THR A 293 -24.23 -21.49 10.16
C THR A 293 -25.12 -22.11 9.08
N THR A 294 -25.01 -23.37 8.64
CA THR A 294 -25.98 -24.01 7.71
C THR A 294 -27.35 -24.32 8.34
N ALA A 295 -27.93 -23.35 9.05
CA ALA A 295 -29.21 -23.46 9.72
C ALA A 295 -30.32 -23.65 8.68
N LEU A 296 -31.05 -24.76 8.74
CA LEU A 296 -31.92 -25.15 7.63
C LEU A 296 -33.27 -24.44 7.65
N ASN A 297 -33.98 -24.41 8.78
CA ASN A 297 -35.38 -23.94 8.80
C ASN A 297 -35.73 -23.09 10.03
N GLY A 298 -36.18 -21.85 9.85
CA GLY A 298 -36.63 -20.98 10.94
C GLY A 298 -37.92 -21.50 11.59
N ILE A 299 -39.04 -21.42 10.87
CA ILE A 299 -40.35 -21.96 11.28
C ILE A 299 -40.77 -23.05 10.29
N SER A 300 -41.11 -24.24 10.79
CA SER A 300 -41.41 -25.37 9.91
C SER A 300 -42.66 -26.15 10.31
N ALA A 301 -43.53 -26.41 9.33
CA ALA A 301 -44.66 -27.34 9.42
C ALA A 301 -44.47 -28.48 8.40
N MET A 302 -43.64 -29.47 8.77
CA MET A 302 -42.94 -30.36 7.81
C MET A 302 -43.51 -31.77 7.63
N SER A 303 -44.40 -32.25 8.51
CA SER A 303 -44.86 -33.65 8.45
C SER A 303 -46.24 -33.86 9.07
N GLY A 304 -47.02 -34.78 8.52
CA GLY A 304 -48.35 -35.15 9.03
C GLY A 304 -49.44 -34.10 8.79
N ILE A 305 -50.51 -34.14 9.58
CA ILE A 305 -51.63 -33.18 9.52
C ILE A 305 -51.32 -31.99 10.43
N CYS A 306 -50.99 -30.83 9.85
CA CYS A 306 -50.88 -29.58 10.59
C CYS A 306 -51.91 -28.58 10.09
N SER A 307 -52.86 -28.21 10.96
CA SER A 307 -54.00 -27.34 10.61
C SER A 307 -54.19 -26.21 11.63
N TYR A 308 -54.72 -25.08 11.16
CA TYR A 308 -55.10 -23.93 11.99
C TYR A 308 -53.96 -23.38 12.86
N ILE A 309 -52.84 -23.02 12.20
CA ILE A 309 -51.68 -22.37 12.82
C ILE A 309 -51.62 -20.93 12.33
N ASP A 310 -51.62 -19.99 13.26
CA ASP A 310 -51.41 -18.56 13.02
C ASP A 310 -49.94 -18.24 13.27
N VAL A 311 -49.25 -17.87 12.21
CA VAL A 311 -47.86 -17.39 12.26
C VAL A 311 -47.91 -15.89 12.00
N SER A 312 -47.69 -15.11 13.05
CA SER A 312 -47.75 -13.66 12.92
C SER A 312 -46.70 -12.88 13.69
N ASN A 313 -46.28 -11.75 13.13
CA ASN A 313 -45.34 -10.83 13.78
C ASN A 313 -44.05 -11.51 14.22
N ASN A 314 -43.55 -12.50 13.50
CA ASN A 314 -42.25 -13.10 13.81
C ASN A 314 -41.17 -12.42 12.99
N SER A 315 -39.98 -12.24 13.56
CA SER A 315 -38.77 -11.83 12.86
C SER A 315 -37.84 -13.04 12.74
N VAL A 316 -37.56 -13.47 11.51
CA VAL A 316 -36.76 -14.68 11.26
C VAL A 316 -35.60 -14.33 10.33
N SER A 317 -34.38 -14.65 10.75
CA SER A 317 -33.16 -14.48 9.95
C SER A 317 -32.37 -15.79 9.89
N MET A 318 -32.29 -16.37 8.69
CA MET A 318 -31.57 -17.63 8.41
C MET A 318 -30.41 -17.34 7.45
N SER A 319 -29.33 -16.74 7.97
CA SER A 319 -28.20 -16.23 7.18
C SER A 319 -27.24 -17.33 6.68
N GLY A 320 -27.47 -18.55 7.12
CA GLY A 320 -26.75 -19.74 6.73
C GLY A 320 -26.86 -20.23 5.31
N ALA A 321 -25.78 -20.75 4.72
CA ALA A 321 -25.86 -21.43 3.43
C ALA A 321 -26.93 -22.55 3.44
N GLY A 322 -27.90 -22.44 2.52
CA GLY A 322 -29.05 -23.36 2.43
C GLY A 322 -30.21 -23.08 3.39
N GLY A 323 -30.12 -22.02 4.21
CA GLY A 323 -31.14 -21.67 5.19
C GLY A 323 -32.45 -21.18 4.59
N GLN A 324 -33.54 -21.45 5.31
CA GLN A 324 -34.93 -21.25 4.88
C GLN A 324 -35.71 -20.63 6.03
N ALA A 325 -36.32 -19.46 5.84
CA ALA A 325 -36.97 -18.78 6.97
C ALA A 325 -38.28 -19.48 7.40
N MET A 326 -39.14 -19.85 6.45
CA MET A 326 -40.35 -20.61 6.71
C MET A 326 -40.61 -21.71 5.68
N VAL A 327 -40.98 -22.89 6.17
CA VAL A 327 -41.23 -24.07 5.33
C VAL A 327 -42.55 -24.75 5.72
N VAL A 328 -43.47 -24.86 4.77
CA VAL A 328 -44.76 -25.54 4.89
C VAL A 328 -44.85 -26.60 3.79
N VAL A 329 -44.19 -27.74 4.01
CA VAL A 329 -44.03 -28.81 3.01
C VAL A 329 -44.27 -30.19 3.60
N VAL A 330 -44.48 -31.19 2.73
CA VAL A 330 -44.54 -32.63 3.07
C VAL A 330 -45.61 -32.94 4.14
N GLY A 331 -46.85 -33.18 3.74
CA GLY A 331 -47.95 -33.50 4.67
C GLY A 331 -49.32 -33.07 4.17
N SER A 332 -50.31 -33.07 5.06
CA SER A 332 -51.68 -32.62 4.80
C SER A 332 -52.14 -31.61 5.87
N GLY A 333 -53.32 -30.99 5.70
CA GLY A 333 -53.84 -29.98 6.62
C GLY A 333 -54.15 -28.65 5.92
N THR A 334 -54.86 -27.76 6.62
CA THR A 334 -55.39 -26.50 6.06
C THR A 334 -55.45 -25.41 7.13
N GLY A 335 -55.71 -24.17 6.70
CA GLY A 335 -56.02 -23.08 7.63
C GLY A 335 -54.79 -22.41 8.25
N ILE A 336 -53.60 -22.57 7.66
CA ILE A 336 -52.42 -21.82 8.10
C ILE A 336 -52.54 -20.37 7.64
N ARG A 337 -52.30 -19.42 8.54
CA ARG A 337 -52.32 -17.97 8.25
C ARG A 337 -50.96 -17.35 8.55
N ILE A 338 -50.42 -16.58 7.61
CA ILE A 338 -49.07 -16.00 7.67
C ILE A 338 -49.17 -14.48 7.53
N ARG A 339 -49.08 -13.72 8.62
CA ARG A 339 -49.31 -12.25 8.58
C ARG A 339 -48.29 -11.46 9.39
N ASN A 340 -47.87 -10.29 8.91
CA ASN A 340 -46.92 -9.42 9.63
C ASN A 340 -45.55 -10.04 9.94
N ASN A 341 -45.08 -11.06 9.22
CA ASN A 341 -43.78 -11.67 9.52
C ASN A 341 -42.67 -11.07 8.67
N ILE A 342 -41.47 -10.98 9.23
CA ILE A 342 -40.24 -10.75 8.47
C ILE A 342 -39.52 -12.09 8.28
N PHE A 343 -39.27 -12.44 7.03
CA PHE A 343 -38.53 -13.63 6.62
C PHE A 343 -37.30 -13.21 5.82
N ARG A 344 -36.14 -13.21 6.48
CA ARG A 344 -34.81 -13.01 5.86
C ARG A 344 -34.07 -14.35 5.80
N SER A 345 -33.47 -14.66 4.67
CA SER A 345 -32.89 -15.99 4.42
C SER A 345 -31.76 -15.96 3.39
N ALA A 346 -30.75 -16.81 3.55
CA ALA A 346 -29.70 -16.97 2.56
C ALA A 346 -30.18 -17.70 1.30
N SER A 347 -31.06 -18.71 1.45
CA SER A 347 -31.75 -19.34 0.33
C SER A 347 -33.15 -18.72 0.19
N TYR A 348 -34.23 -19.50 0.19
CA TYR A 348 -35.58 -18.97 0.07
C TYR A 348 -36.21 -18.59 1.41
N THR A 349 -37.18 -17.69 1.37
CA THR A 349 -37.82 -17.09 2.56
C THR A 349 -39.06 -17.89 2.98
N LEU A 350 -39.92 -18.24 2.03
CA LEU A 350 -41.13 -19.01 2.27
C LEU A 350 -41.27 -20.10 1.20
N ARG A 351 -41.59 -21.31 1.64
CA ARG A 351 -41.97 -22.42 0.76
C ARG A 351 -43.28 -23.03 1.22
N VAL A 352 -44.27 -23.06 0.33
CA VAL A 352 -45.60 -23.63 0.58
C VAL A 352 -45.92 -24.70 -0.45
N ASP A 353 -46.06 -25.95 -0.02
CA ASP A 353 -46.39 -27.07 -0.91
C ASP A 353 -47.20 -28.18 -0.19
N PRO A 354 -48.44 -28.48 -0.61
CA PRO A 354 -49.22 -27.82 -1.65
C PRO A 354 -49.76 -26.45 -1.21
N ALA A 355 -50.07 -25.58 -2.19
CA ALA A 355 -50.59 -24.23 -1.99
C ALA A 355 -51.84 -24.15 -1.08
N SER A 356 -52.68 -25.19 -1.07
CA SER A 356 -53.95 -25.25 -0.32
C SER A 356 -53.80 -25.26 1.20
N ARG A 357 -52.58 -25.43 1.73
CA ARG A 357 -52.32 -25.42 3.18
C ARG A 357 -52.47 -24.04 3.80
N VAL A 358 -52.19 -22.99 3.02
CA VAL A 358 -52.25 -21.60 3.48
C VAL A 358 -53.58 -20.98 3.04
N SER A 359 -54.34 -20.46 4.00
CA SER A 359 -55.64 -19.82 3.76
C SER A 359 -55.57 -18.30 3.76
N ALA A 360 -54.51 -17.70 4.31
CA ALA A 360 -54.26 -16.27 4.24
C ALA A 360 -52.76 -15.99 4.37
N SER A 361 -52.24 -15.07 3.54
CA SER A 361 -50.89 -14.53 3.64
C SER A 361 -50.91 -13.06 3.29
N ASP A 362 -50.53 -12.14 4.19
CA ASP A 362 -50.40 -10.71 3.85
C ASP A 362 -49.56 -9.91 4.85
N ASN A 363 -49.13 -8.70 4.46
CA ASN A 363 -48.24 -7.82 5.24
C ASN A 363 -46.94 -8.51 5.71
N ASN A 364 -46.35 -9.39 4.90
CA ASN A 364 -45.08 -10.03 5.25
C ASN A 364 -43.92 -9.35 4.50
N VAL A 365 -42.70 -9.42 5.04
CA VAL A 365 -41.47 -8.98 4.36
C VAL A 365 -40.65 -10.20 3.99
N PHE A 366 -40.28 -10.32 2.71
CA PHE A 366 -39.49 -11.43 2.19
C PHE A 366 -38.14 -10.94 1.64
N ARG A 367 -37.03 -11.42 2.21
CA ARG A 367 -35.67 -11.14 1.73
C ARG A 367 -34.82 -12.40 1.57
N SER A 368 -34.48 -12.75 0.32
CA SER A 368 -33.57 -13.85 -0.03
C SER A 368 -32.23 -13.31 -0.53
N LEU A 369 -31.09 -13.89 -0.11
CA LEU A 369 -29.76 -13.52 -0.60
C LEU A 369 -29.36 -14.21 -1.94
N ALA A 370 -30.07 -15.26 -2.37
CA ALA A 370 -29.64 -16.13 -3.49
C ALA A 370 -30.51 -16.08 -4.78
N GLY A 371 -31.47 -15.15 -4.88
CA GLY A 371 -32.32 -14.97 -6.07
C GLY A 371 -33.51 -15.95 -6.16
N ASN A 372 -34.71 -15.41 -6.47
CA ASN A 372 -36.06 -16.00 -6.39
C ASN A 372 -36.50 -16.40 -4.95
N SER A 373 -37.56 -15.76 -4.46
CA SER A 373 -37.72 -15.49 -3.02
C SER A 373 -39.15 -15.66 -2.48
N VAL A 374 -39.92 -16.60 -3.02
CA VAL A 374 -40.98 -17.41 -2.35
C VAL A 374 -41.32 -18.57 -3.30
N GLN A 375 -41.44 -19.80 -2.80
CA GLN A 375 -42.07 -20.90 -3.54
C GLN A 375 -43.51 -21.09 -3.10
N TRP A 376 -44.44 -21.10 -4.05
CA TRP A 376 -45.86 -21.35 -3.79
C TRP A 376 -46.40 -22.41 -4.74
N GLY A 377 -46.79 -23.55 -4.17
CA GLY A 377 -47.01 -24.77 -4.94
C GLY A 377 -45.75 -25.18 -5.70
N PRO A 378 -45.85 -25.58 -6.99
CA PRO A 378 -44.68 -25.98 -7.78
C PRO A 378 -43.84 -24.80 -8.28
N SER A 379 -44.32 -23.56 -8.17
CA SER A 379 -43.75 -22.38 -8.84
C SER A 379 -42.95 -21.46 -7.90
N TRP A 380 -41.95 -20.77 -8.46
CA TRP A 380 -41.10 -19.80 -7.76
C TRP A 380 -41.41 -18.36 -8.20
N TYR A 381 -41.43 -17.43 -7.24
CA TYR A 381 -41.77 -16.03 -7.46
C TYR A 381 -40.65 -15.11 -6.96
N ALA A 382 -40.26 -14.13 -7.78
CA ALA A 382 -39.14 -13.22 -7.51
C ALA A 382 -39.59 -11.79 -7.16
N THR A 383 -40.89 -11.51 -7.24
CA THR A 383 -41.47 -10.19 -6.96
C THR A 383 -42.82 -10.35 -6.26
N ILE A 384 -43.20 -9.37 -5.45
CA ILE A 384 -44.52 -9.33 -4.79
C ILE A 384 -45.65 -9.33 -5.82
N ALA A 385 -45.53 -8.56 -6.90
CA ALA A 385 -46.57 -8.50 -7.94
C ALA A 385 -46.87 -9.88 -8.56
N ALA A 386 -45.83 -10.67 -8.83
CA ALA A 386 -46.00 -12.01 -9.38
C ALA A 386 -46.58 -13.00 -8.35
N LEU A 387 -46.10 -12.93 -7.09
CA LEU A 387 -46.63 -13.77 -6.00
C LEU A 387 -48.10 -13.46 -5.73
N ASN A 388 -48.47 -12.19 -5.63
CA ASN A 388 -49.84 -11.76 -5.39
C ASN A 388 -50.76 -12.10 -6.58
N GLY A 389 -50.29 -11.90 -7.81
CA GLY A 389 -51.04 -12.30 -9.01
C GLY A 389 -51.35 -13.80 -9.06
N ALA A 390 -50.46 -14.65 -8.55
CA ALA A 390 -50.66 -16.10 -8.54
C ALA A 390 -51.50 -16.60 -7.35
N THR A 391 -51.41 -15.94 -6.19
CA THR A 391 -52.01 -16.43 -4.95
C THR A 391 -53.31 -15.72 -4.59
N GLY A 392 -53.52 -14.49 -5.07
CA GLY A 392 -54.56 -13.59 -4.55
C GLY A 392 -54.32 -13.17 -3.08
N MET A 393 -53.12 -13.44 -2.57
CA MET A 393 -52.65 -13.20 -1.21
C MET A 393 -51.34 -12.39 -1.32
N ASN A 394 -50.95 -11.64 -0.28
CA ASN A 394 -49.72 -10.83 -0.24
C ASN A 394 -49.81 -9.45 -0.93
N GLY A 395 -50.99 -8.86 -1.05
CA GLY A 395 -51.19 -7.55 -1.66
C GLY A 395 -50.49 -6.38 -0.95
N ASN A 396 -50.29 -6.49 0.37
CA ASN A 396 -49.59 -5.51 1.21
C ASN A 396 -48.22 -6.00 1.70
N SER A 397 -47.73 -7.11 1.14
CA SER A 397 -46.41 -7.65 1.50
C SER A 397 -45.29 -6.92 0.76
N LEU A 398 -44.08 -6.99 1.30
CA LEU A 398 -42.87 -6.37 0.76
C LEU A 398 -41.82 -7.42 0.45
N MET A 399 -40.99 -7.16 -0.56
CA MET A 399 -39.84 -8.00 -0.89
C MET A 399 -38.60 -7.12 -0.96
N THR A 400 -38.06 -6.80 0.21
CA THR A 400 -37.03 -5.79 0.46
C THR A 400 -36.19 -6.18 1.68
N GLU A 401 -35.04 -5.55 1.88
CA GLU A 401 -34.27 -5.70 3.12
C GLU A 401 -35.04 -5.09 4.29
N PRO A 402 -35.27 -5.83 5.40
CA PRO A 402 -35.98 -5.34 6.56
C PRO A 402 -35.23 -4.29 7.39
N GLN A 403 -33.91 -4.14 7.22
CA GLN A 403 -33.06 -3.27 8.03
C GLN A 403 -33.09 -3.64 9.53
N PHE A 404 -32.55 -4.81 9.85
CA PHE A 404 -32.29 -5.20 11.24
C PHE A 404 -31.05 -4.50 11.81
N VAL A 405 -30.97 -4.32 13.13
CA VAL A 405 -29.78 -3.83 13.84
C VAL A 405 -28.56 -4.73 13.55
N ASP A 406 -28.70 -6.04 13.72
CA ASP A 406 -27.74 -7.05 13.27
C ASP A 406 -28.47 -8.34 12.84
N PRO A 407 -28.54 -8.68 11.54
CA PRO A 407 -29.26 -9.87 11.08
C PRO A 407 -28.69 -11.21 11.57
N LEU A 408 -27.55 -11.24 12.28
CA LEU A 408 -26.92 -12.41 12.88
C LEU A 408 -27.08 -12.51 14.41
N ALA A 409 -27.51 -11.44 15.07
CA ALA A 409 -27.55 -11.38 16.53
C ALA A 409 -28.75 -10.62 17.09
N ASP A 410 -29.24 -9.60 16.38
CA ASP A 410 -30.23 -8.64 16.85
C ASP A 410 -31.22 -8.27 15.72
N LEU A 411 -32.46 -8.79 15.83
CA LEU A 411 -33.51 -8.56 14.84
C LEU A 411 -34.47 -7.41 15.18
N HIS A 412 -34.08 -6.48 16.06
CA HIS A 412 -34.77 -5.20 16.17
C HIS A 412 -34.65 -4.43 14.85
N LEU A 413 -35.66 -3.61 14.57
CA LEU A 413 -35.74 -2.79 13.37
C LEU A 413 -35.00 -1.47 13.57
N GLN A 414 -34.35 -1.02 12.50
CA GLN A 414 -33.81 0.34 12.44
C GLN A 414 -34.95 1.35 12.21
N GLY A 415 -34.82 2.57 12.73
CA GLY A 415 -35.83 3.64 12.66
C GLY A 415 -36.18 4.16 11.25
N THR A 416 -35.53 3.66 10.21
CA THR A 416 -35.85 3.92 8.79
C THR A 416 -36.47 2.71 8.08
N SER A 417 -36.73 1.62 8.80
CA SER A 417 -37.14 0.35 8.21
C SER A 417 -38.37 0.51 7.31
N PRO A 418 -38.43 -0.19 6.16
CA PRO A 418 -39.66 -0.26 5.37
C PRO A 418 -40.80 -1.02 6.08
N CYS A 419 -40.52 -1.64 7.23
CA CYS A 419 -41.48 -2.39 8.03
C CYS A 419 -42.32 -1.48 8.94
N LEU A 420 -41.90 -0.23 9.17
CA LEU A 420 -42.52 0.70 10.11
C LEU A 420 -43.96 1.02 9.68
N GLY A 421 -44.93 0.76 10.56
CA GLY A 421 -46.36 0.99 10.32
C GLY A 421 -46.97 0.25 9.13
N ALA A 422 -46.26 -0.72 8.54
CA ALA A 422 -46.67 -1.45 7.34
C ALA A 422 -47.47 -2.73 7.65
N GLY A 423 -47.62 -3.10 8.92
CA GLY A 423 -48.36 -4.27 9.38
C GLY A 423 -49.87 -4.04 9.46
N GLN A 424 -50.60 -5.11 9.77
CA GLN A 424 -52.03 -5.07 10.09
C GLN A 424 -52.27 -5.34 11.58
N VAL A 425 -53.30 -4.77 12.20
CA VAL A 425 -53.63 -5.08 13.60
C VAL A 425 -54.10 -6.54 13.74
N ILE A 426 -53.48 -7.31 14.63
CA ILE A 426 -53.85 -8.70 14.92
C ILE A 426 -54.40 -8.79 16.35
N ALA A 427 -55.63 -9.28 16.48
CA ALA A 427 -56.32 -9.37 17.77
C ALA A 427 -55.60 -10.32 18.75
N GLY A 428 -55.36 -9.84 19.98
CA GLY A 428 -54.69 -10.60 21.04
C GLY A 428 -53.20 -10.32 21.21
N MET A 429 -52.63 -9.44 20.38
CA MET A 429 -51.23 -9.00 20.43
C MET A 429 -51.14 -7.52 20.81
N GLY A 430 -51.13 -7.23 22.11
CA GLY A 430 -51.08 -5.85 22.62
C GLY A 430 -49.68 -5.29 22.83
N ALA A 431 -48.66 -6.16 22.83
CA ALA A 431 -47.27 -5.78 22.97
C ALA A 431 -46.34 -6.64 22.10
N ASP A 432 -45.21 -6.08 21.71
CA ASP A 432 -44.14 -6.72 20.94
C ASP A 432 -43.14 -7.48 21.84
N LEU A 433 -41.98 -7.90 21.30
CA LEU A 433 -40.96 -8.69 22.02
C LEU A 433 -40.48 -8.03 23.32
N ASP A 434 -40.33 -6.71 23.34
CA ASP A 434 -39.72 -5.94 24.44
C ASP A 434 -40.78 -5.36 25.39
N GLY A 435 -42.05 -5.58 25.08
CA GLY A 435 -43.19 -5.15 25.88
C GLY A 435 -43.78 -3.82 25.45
N ASP A 436 -43.33 -3.27 24.33
CA ASP A 436 -43.80 -2.03 23.74
C ASP A 436 -45.19 -2.20 23.11
N ALA A 437 -46.02 -1.16 23.21
CA ALA A 437 -47.41 -1.21 22.78
C ALA A 437 -47.53 -1.46 21.26
N ARG A 438 -48.42 -2.36 20.86
CA ARG A 438 -48.63 -2.74 19.45
C ARG A 438 -50.06 -2.44 18.98
N PRO A 439 -50.28 -1.49 18.03
CA PRO A 439 -49.29 -0.55 17.49
C PRO A 439 -48.87 0.51 18.52
N LEU A 440 -47.74 1.18 18.26
CA LEU A 440 -47.36 2.35 19.04
C LEU A 440 -48.44 3.44 19.00
N PRO A 441 -48.65 4.22 20.09
CA PRO A 441 -49.72 5.22 20.15
C PRO A 441 -49.73 6.27 19.03
N ALA A 442 -48.57 6.52 18.40
CA ALA A 442 -48.40 7.45 17.30
C ALA A 442 -48.78 6.87 15.92
N LEU A 443 -48.97 5.55 15.81
CA LEU A 443 -49.23 4.85 14.55
C LEU A 443 -50.62 4.21 14.56
N SER A 444 -51.27 4.19 13.39
CA SER A 444 -52.55 3.51 13.21
C SER A 444 -52.42 2.01 12.94
N ASN A 445 -51.22 1.57 12.55
CA ASN A 445 -50.89 0.20 12.15
C ASN A 445 -49.58 -0.23 12.83
N PRO A 446 -49.44 -1.51 13.19
CA PRO A 446 -48.22 -2.02 13.79
C PRO A 446 -47.11 -2.17 12.75
N GLU A 447 -45.89 -2.37 13.21
CA GLU A 447 -44.74 -2.73 12.39
C GLU A 447 -44.80 -4.21 11.98
N ILE A 448 -44.28 -4.52 10.79
CA ILE A 448 -44.10 -5.92 10.36
C ILE A 448 -42.93 -6.49 11.16
N GLY A 449 -43.05 -7.69 11.72
CA GLY A 449 -42.01 -8.34 12.53
C GLY A 449 -42.37 -8.43 14.01
N ALA A 450 -41.39 -8.87 14.80
CA ALA A 450 -41.49 -9.09 16.24
C ALA A 450 -41.34 -7.83 17.10
N ASP A 451 -40.81 -6.76 16.51
CA ASP A 451 -40.44 -5.50 17.15
C ASP A 451 -41.44 -4.37 16.79
N GLU A 452 -41.58 -3.39 17.66
CA GLU A 452 -42.18 -2.07 17.47
C GLU A 452 -41.16 -1.01 17.89
N THR A 453 -40.57 -0.33 16.91
CA THR A 453 -39.47 0.60 17.12
C THR A 453 -39.89 1.82 17.97
N THR A 454 -39.72 1.74 19.30
CA THR A 454 -40.08 2.83 20.23
C THR A 454 -39.13 4.03 20.17
N ALA A 455 -37.90 3.79 19.76
CA ALA A 455 -36.93 4.83 19.49
C ALA A 455 -37.04 5.31 18.04
N GLN A 456 -38.03 6.18 17.75
CA GLN A 456 -37.85 7.16 16.68
C GLN A 456 -36.79 8.19 17.13
N CYS A 457 -35.55 7.75 17.26
CA CYS A 457 -34.46 8.69 17.32
C CYS A 457 -34.31 9.33 15.94
N ALA A 458 -34.14 10.65 15.92
CA ALA A 458 -33.90 11.36 14.68
C ALA A 458 -32.60 10.82 14.06
N ALA A 459 -32.65 10.46 12.78
CA ALA A 459 -31.47 10.05 12.05
C ALA A 459 -30.36 11.09 12.21
N LEU A 460 -29.15 10.63 12.52
CA LEU A 460 -28.05 11.53 12.85
C LEU A 460 -27.67 12.37 11.63
N SER A 461 -27.35 13.62 11.89
CA SER A 461 -26.83 14.57 10.91
C SER A 461 -26.05 15.64 11.65
N GLY A 462 -24.90 16.05 11.14
CA GLY A 462 -24.05 17.06 11.75
C GLY A 462 -22.94 16.49 12.63
N THR A 463 -22.52 17.27 13.63
CA THR A 463 -21.37 16.94 14.49
C THR A 463 -21.82 16.50 15.87
N TYR A 464 -21.21 15.44 16.37
CA TYR A 464 -21.42 14.85 17.70
C TYR A 464 -20.08 14.67 18.39
N ILE A 465 -20.07 14.61 19.72
CA ILE A 465 -18.87 14.42 20.54
C ILE A 465 -18.91 13.01 21.16
N ILE A 466 -17.82 12.27 21.01
CA ILE A 466 -17.58 11.00 21.73
C ILE A 466 -16.56 11.28 22.84
N GLY A 467 -16.89 10.96 24.08
CA GLY A 467 -15.92 11.06 25.17
C GLY A 467 -16.50 11.02 26.58
N PRO A 468 -15.64 11.00 27.60
CA PRO A 468 -16.08 10.91 28.99
C PRO A 468 -16.63 12.23 29.55
N SER A 469 -16.52 13.35 28.82
CA SER A 469 -17.00 14.63 29.34
C SER A 469 -18.53 14.67 29.43
N VAL A 470 -19.04 15.51 30.34
CA VAL A 470 -20.49 15.78 30.45
C VAL A 470 -21.06 16.50 29.22
N ALA A 471 -20.20 17.02 28.34
CA ALA A 471 -20.58 17.66 27.09
C ALA A 471 -20.60 16.69 25.90
N ALA A 472 -20.14 15.44 26.09
CA ALA A 472 -20.17 14.43 25.05
C ALA A 472 -21.61 13.96 24.78
N ASP A 473 -21.97 13.88 23.50
CA ASP A 473 -23.24 13.30 23.05
C ASP A 473 -23.26 11.78 23.27
N HIS A 474 -22.08 11.17 23.21
CA HIS A 474 -21.87 9.73 23.32
C HIS A 474 -20.70 9.43 24.27
N PRO A 475 -20.89 8.67 25.37
CA PRO A 475 -19.80 8.37 26.30
C PRO A 475 -18.71 7.46 25.69
N THR A 476 -19.04 6.64 24.68
CA THR A 476 -18.12 5.68 24.06
C THR A 476 -18.36 5.55 22.56
N PHE A 477 -17.42 4.94 21.83
CA PHE A 477 -17.64 4.63 20.40
C PHE A 477 -18.81 3.68 20.18
N ASN A 478 -19.00 2.66 21.04
CA ASN A 478 -20.16 1.78 20.91
C ASN A 478 -21.48 2.54 21.08
N SER A 479 -21.55 3.51 21.99
CA SER A 479 -22.78 4.30 22.13
C SER A 479 -23.10 5.15 20.89
N ALA A 480 -22.07 5.68 20.22
CA ALA A 480 -22.22 6.40 18.94
C ALA A 480 -22.57 5.45 17.78
N ALA A 481 -21.91 4.30 17.70
CA ALA A 481 -22.20 3.26 16.71
C ALA A 481 -23.63 2.77 16.86
N ASN A 482 -24.06 2.41 18.07
CA ASN A 482 -25.43 1.97 18.36
C ASN A 482 -26.46 3.03 17.97
N ALA A 483 -26.19 4.32 18.23
CA ALA A 483 -27.08 5.39 17.80
C ALA A 483 -27.22 5.48 16.27
N MET A 484 -26.12 5.36 15.51
CA MET A 484 -26.23 5.32 14.06
C MET A 484 -26.92 4.05 13.55
N ILE A 485 -26.68 2.91 14.19
CA ILE A 485 -27.30 1.64 13.81
C ILE A 485 -28.82 1.71 14.05
N SER A 486 -29.26 2.24 15.19
CA SER A 486 -30.68 2.34 15.52
C SER A 486 -31.40 3.43 14.73
N CYS A 487 -30.78 4.60 14.54
CA CYS A 487 -31.43 5.79 14.01
C CYS A 487 -31.18 6.02 12.51
N GLY A 488 -30.15 5.39 11.95
CA GLY A 488 -29.61 5.75 10.65
C GLY A 488 -29.00 7.17 10.64
N ILE A 489 -28.65 7.63 9.44
CA ILE A 489 -28.13 8.98 9.19
C ILE A 489 -28.91 9.69 8.08
N ALA A 490 -29.25 10.96 8.29
CA ALA A 490 -29.98 11.79 7.32
C ALA A 490 -29.08 12.78 6.57
N GLY A 491 -27.82 12.92 7.01
CA GLY A 491 -26.79 13.76 6.41
C GLY A 491 -25.40 13.25 6.78
N PRO A 492 -24.32 13.96 6.38
CA PRO A 492 -22.98 13.67 6.88
C PRO A 492 -22.92 13.74 8.40
N VAL A 493 -22.30 12.73 9.02
CA VAL A 493 -22.08 12.65 10.47
C VAL A 493 -20.59 12.72 10.76
N LEU A 494 -20.23 13.62 11.68
CA LEU A 494 -18.87 13.78 12.21
C LEU A 494 -18.90 13.54 13.72
N PHE A 495 -18.22 12.50 14.18
CA PHE A 495 -17.89 12.32 15.60
C PHE A 495 -16.52 12.92 15.90
N LEU A 496 -16.50 13.96 16.73
CA LEU A 496 -15.28 14.48 17.35
C LEU A 496 -15.00 13.69 18.62
N VAL A 497 -13.88 12.98 18.64
CA VAL A 497 -13.52 12.09 19.75
C VAL A 497 -12.58 12.82 20.70
N GLU A 498 -13.00 12.98 21.95
CA GLU A 498 -12.19 13.57 23.02
C GLU A 498 -10.98 12.69 23.33
N SER A 499 -9.91 13.32 23.80
CA SER A 499 -8.69 12.62 24.20
C SER A 499 -8.96 11.57 25.28
N GLY A 500 -8.42 10.37 25.11
CA GLY A 500 -8.63 9.27 26.03
C GLY A 500 -8.33 7.91 25.44
N THR A 501 -8.39 6.89 26.30
CA THR A 501 -8.31 5.48 25.92
C THR A 501 -9.69 4.86 26.02
N TYR A 502 -10.14 4.25 24.93
CA TYR A 502 -11.43 3.59 24.81
C TYR A 502 -11.17 2.10 24.61
N THR A 503 -11.51 1.28 25.60
CA THR A 503 -11.26 -0.17 25.56
C THR A 503 -12.51 -0.89 25.09
N GLU A 504 -12.72 -0.97 23.78
CA GLU A 504 -13.91 -1.54 23.19
C GLU A 504 -13.71 -2.00 21.73
N GLN A 505 -14.54 -2.94 21.27
CA GLN A 505 -14.68 -3.32 19.85
C GLN A 505 -15.79 -2.51 19.20
N ILE A 506 -15.64 -2.15 17.93
CA ILE A 506 -16.69 -1.48 17.15
C ILE A 506 -17.00 -2.28 15.89
N SER A 507 -18.24 -2.74 15.73
CA SER A 507 -18.74 -3.37 14.49
C SER A 507 -19.73 -2.43 13.81
N LEU A 508 -19.50 -2.08 12.55
CA LEU A 508 -20.38 -1.21 11.76
C LEU A 508 -21.10 -2.02 10.66
N PRO A 509 -22.36 -2.43 10.90
CA PRO A 509 -23.22 -3.06 9.89
C PRO A 509 -23.73 -2.04 8.87
N PRO A 510 -24.55 -2.42 7.87
CA PRO A 510 -25.22 -1.46 7.01
C PRO A 510 -25.98 -0.40 7.84
N ILE A 511 -25.54 0.86 7.70
CA ILE A 511 -26.17 2.01 8.37
C ILE A 511 -27.15 2.66 7.40
N ALA A 512 -28.42 2.78 7.79
CA ALA A 512 -29.42 3.40 6.94
C ALA A 512 -29.08 4.85 6.60
N GLY A 513 -29.33 5.24 5.34
CA GLY A 513 -29.06 6.57 4.82
C GLY A 513 -27.59 6.87 4.48
N ASN A 514 -26.68 5.94 4.77
CA ASN A 514 -25.27 6.04 4.47
C ASN A 514 -24.99 5.97 2.96
N SER A 515 -24.20 6.92 2.46
CA SER A 515 -23.96 7.12 1.02
C SER A 515 -22.76 8.03 0.76
N ALA A 516 -22.38 8.21 -0.51
CA ALA A 516 -21.30 9.11 -0.90
C ALA A 516 -21.53 10.57 -0.44
N THR A 517 -22.79 10.97 -0.21
CA THR A 517 -23.14 12.28 0.34
C THR A 517 -23.28 12.26 1.85
N ASN A 518 -23.86 11.20 2.42
CA ASN A 518 -24.12 11.08 3.85
C ASN A 518 -23.10 10.11 4.45
N THR A 519 -21.97 10.67 4.84
CA THR A 519 -20.81 9.88 5.24
C THR A 519 -20.64 9.83 6.75
N ILE A 520 -19.97 8.81 7.26
CA ILE A 520 -19.65 8.67 8.69
C ILE A 520 -18.17 8.97 8.92
N THR A 521 -17.84 9.92 9.79
CA THR A 521 -16.45 10.27 10.12
C THR A 521 -16.21 10.21 11.61
N PHE A 522 -15.22 9.43 12.04
CA PHE A 522 -14.66 9.48 13.40
C PHE A 522 -13.33 10.22 13.35
N ARG A 523 -13.23 11.35 14.07
CA ARG A 523 -12.05 12.21 14.06
C ARG A 523 -11.61 12.55 15.48
N GLY A 524 -10.34 12.35 15.81
CA GLY A 524 -9.77 12.86 17.05
C GLY A 524 -9.91 14.39 17.14
N GLN A 525 -10.53 14.89 18.21
CA GLN A 525 -10.85 16.31 18.37
C GLN A 525 -9.60 17.19 18.38
N ALA A 526 -8.49 16.68 18.94
CA ALA A 526 -7.20 17.37 19.00
C ALA A 526 -6.45 17.39 17.65
N LEU A 527 -6.94 16.67 16.63
CA LEU A 527 -6.22 16.43 15.37
C LEU A 527 -4.83 15.82 15.59
N ASP A 528 -4.72 14.99 16.63
CA ASP A 528 -3.51 14.27 17.02
C ASP A 528 -3.89 12.81 17.29
N SER A 529 -3.33 11.90 16.50
CA SER A 529 -3.60 10.47 16.63
C SER A 529 -3.12 9.90 17.96
N ALA A 530 -2.13 10.49 18.62
CA ALA A 530 -1.68 10.04 19.94
C ALA A 530 -2.67 10.40 21.06
N ALA A 531 -3.58 11.35 20.83
CA ALA A 531 -4.51 11.83 21.85
C ALA A 531 -5.70 10.90 22.06
N VAL A 532 -6.08 10.10 21.07
CA VAL A 532 -7.24 9.20 21.11
C VAL A 532 -6.81 7.78 20.77
N MET A 533 -6.97 6.85 21.71
CA MET A 533 -6.63 5.44 21.51
C MET A 533 -7.87 4.57 21.65
N LEU A 534 -8.28 3.91 20.57
CA LEU A 534 -9.23 2.80 20.63
C LEU A 534 -8.44 1.49 20.71
N GLU A 535 -8.56 0.81 21.83
CA GLU A 535 -7.82 -0.42 22.11
C GLU A 535 -8.77 -1.61 22.33
N TRP A 536 -8.40 -2.76 21.78
CA TRP A 536 -9.03 -4.02 22.14
C TRP A 536 -7.98 -5.04 22.62
N PRO A 537 -7.94 -5.39 23.93
CA PRO A 537 -7.02 -6.38 24.48
C PRO A 537 -7.43 -7.82 24.11
N THR A 538 -6.54 -8.79 24.31
CA THR A 538 -6.75 -10.23 24.04
C THR A 538 -8.16 -10.72 24.35
N GLY A 539 -8.75 -11.43 23.39
CA GLY A 539 -10.13 -11.89 23.47
C GLY A 539 -10.52 -12.71 22.25
N ALA A 540 -10.46 -14.03 22.42
CA ALA A 540 -11.23 -15.03 21.68
C ALA A 540 -10.83 -15.33 20.23
N THR A 541 -11.40 -16.45 19.80
CA THR A 541 -11.21 -17.25 18.57
C THR A 541 -11.14 -16.46 17.27
N ALA A 542 -10.91 -17.12 16.12
CA ALA A 542 -10.89 -16.48 14.80
C ALA A 542 -12.11 -15.57 14.46
N ALA A 543 -13.20 -15.63 15.24
CA ALA A 543 -14.39 -14.79 15.09
C ALA A 543 -14.27 -13.35 15.68
N ASP A 544 -13.43 -13.14 16.70
CA ASP A 544 -13.41 -11.91 17.53
C ASP A 544 -12.04 -11.20 17.51
N ASN A 545 -11.25 -11.46 16.47
CA ASN A 545 -9.84 -11.07 16.38
C ASN A 545 -9.58 -9.62 15.93
N TRP A 546 -10.54 -8.70 16.03
CA TRP A 546 -10.49 -7.34 15.42
C TRP A 546 -10.72 -6.22 16.44
N ALA A 547 -10.30 -4.96 16.19
CA ALA A 547 -10.70 -3.82 17.04
C ALA A 547 -11.85 -3.02 16.39
N VAL A 548 -11.73 -2.75 15.10
CA VAL A 548 -12.79 -2.16 14.27
C VAL A 548 -13.16 -3.13 13.16
N ARG A 549 -14.45 -3.41 12.97
CA ARG A 549 -14.94 -4.27 11.88
C ARG A 549 -16.04 -3.59 11.08
N MET A 550 -15.89 -3.60 9.77
CA MET A 550 -16.95 -3.21 8.84
C MET A 550 -17.66 -4.47 8.35
N THR A 551 -18.95 -4.61 8.64
CA THR A 551 -19.78 -5.74 8.18
C THR A 551 -20.80 -5.34 7.11
N GLY A 552 -20.80 -4.07 6.69
CA GLY A 552 -21.65 -3.54 5.61
C GLY A 552 -21.83 -2.02 5.60
N ALA A 553 -21.19 -1.27 6.51
CA ALA A 553 -21.18 0.19 6.45
C ALA A 553 -20.34 0.70 5.27
N ASP A 554 -20.92 1.61 4.49
CA ASP A 554 -20.23 2.28 3.38
C ASP A 554 -19.66 3.66 3.79
N TYR A 555 -18.75 4.25 3.01
CA TYR A 555 -18.33 5.67 3.13
C TYR A 555 -17.87 6.11 4.53
N VAL A 556 -17.16 5.23 5.25
CA VAL A 556 -16.63 5.49 6.60
C VAL A 556 -15.24 6.12 6.54
N ARG A 557 -14.99 7.14 7.37
CA ARG A 557 -13.69 7.80 7.55
C ARG A 557 -13.19 7.67 8.99
N LEU A 558 -11.94 7.27 9.13
CA LEU A 558 -11.20 7.25 10.40
C LEU A 558 -10.04 8.25 10.29
N GLU A 559 -10.01 9.26 11.17
CA GLU A 559 -9.05 10.37 11.07
C GLU A 559 -8.41 10.75 12.42
N HIS A 560 -7.08 10.86 12.48
CA HIS A 560 -6.37 11.28 13.71
C HIS A 560 -6.71 10.41 14.93
N LEU A 561 -6.67 9.09 14.77
CA LEU A 561 -6.92 8.11 15.83
C LEU A 561 -5.75 7.13 15.94
N THR A 562 -5.44 6.68 17.16
CA THR A 562 -4.69 5.45 17.39
C THR A 562 -5.68 4.29 17.49
N LEU A 563 -5.49 3.24 16.67
CA LEU A 563 -6.26 2.00 16.75
C LEU A 563 -5.29 0.86 17.08
N GLN A 564 -5.59 0.12 18.14
CA GLN A 564 -4.62 -0.80 18.72
C GLN A 564 -5.23 -2.15 19.08
N ARG A 565 -4.47 -3.21 18.79
CA ARG A 565 -4.67 -4.55 19.35
C ARG A 565 -3.51 -4.92 20.24
N THR A 566 -3.79 -5.33 21.48
CA THR A 566 -2.78 -5.85 22.41
C THR A 566 -3.00 -7.33 22.71
N GLY A 567 -1.91 -8.09 22.82
CA GLY A 567 -1.97 -9.52 23.12
C GLY A 567 -0.92 -10.43 22.48
N THR A 568 -1.07 -11.73 22.72
CA THR A 568 -0.21 -12.81 22.19
C THR A 568 -0.95 -13.80 21.27
N ASP A 569 -2.20 -13.52 20.92
CA ASP A 569 -3.05 -14.42 20.12
C ASP A 569 -2.53 -14.58 18.69
N LEU A 570 -2.68 -15.75 18.07
CA LEU A 570 -2.20 -15.99 16.69
C LEU A 570 -2.90 -15.13 15.63
N PHE A 571 -4.08 -14.58 15.95
CA PHE A 571 -4.93 -13.77 15.10
C PHE A 571 -5.15 -12.40 15.75
N GLY A 572 -5.15 -11.31 14.97
CA GLY A 572 -5.28 -9.98 15.55
C GLY A 572 -5.30 -8.88 14.50
N ASP A 573 -6.43 -8.74 13.81
CA ASP A 573 -6.65 -7.62 12.91
C ASP A 573 -6.86 -6.32 13.70
N VAL A 574 -6.32 -5.18 13.29
CA VAL A 574 -6.72 -3.89 13.94
C VAL A 574 -8.02 -3.42 13.31
N VAL A 575 -8.02 -3.32 11.97
CA VAL A 575 -9.20 -3.02 11.17
C VAL A 575 -9.51 -4.21 10.27
N SER A 576 -10.69 -4.79 10.46
CA SER A 576 -11.23 -5.85 9.63
C SER A 576 -12.27 -5.28 8.68
N TYR A 577 -11.99 -5.39 7.39
CA TYR A 577 -12.84 -4.99 6.29
C TYR A 577 -13.24 -6.25 5.53
N ALA A 578 -14.20 -6.98 6.10
CA ALA A 578 -14.61 -8.31 5.65
C ALA A 578 -16.11 -8.53 5.92
N GLY A 579 -16.86 -9.03 4.93
CA GLY A 579 -18.27 -9.37 5.13
C GLY A 579 -18.97 -9.90 3.87
N THR A 580 -20.03 -10.69 4.06
CA THR A 580 -20.91 -11.23 3.00
C THR A 580 -21.83 -10.17 2.39
N ASP A 581 -21.94 -9.00 3.03
CA ASP A 581 -22.93 -7.97 2.68
C ASP A 581 -22.30 -6.77 1.94
N GLY A 582 -20.95 -6.74 1.82
CA GLY A 582 -20.17 -5.76 1.03
C GLY A 582 -20.12 -4.35 1.62
N SER A 583 -18.98 -3.94 2.21
CA SER A 583 -18.71 -2.55 2.62
C SER A 583 -17.93 -1.83 1.52
N ARG A 584 -18.17 -0.53 1.28
CA ARG A 584 -17.50 0.29 0.25
C ARG A 584 -16.89 1.58 0.81
N ASP A 585 -15.78 2.03 0.22
CA ASP A 585 -15.15 3.35 0.45
C ASP A 585 -14.73 3.64 1.91
N LEU A 586 -13.91 2.74 2.49
CA LEU A 586 -13.24 3.00 3.76
C LEU A 586 -12.03 3.92 3.54
N ARG A 587 -11.97 5.04 4.27
CA ARG A 587 -10.80 5.92 4.31
C ARG A 587 -10.18 5.99 5.70
N ILE A 588 -8.87 5.83 5.77
CA ILE A 588 -8.06 5.96 6.98
C ILE A 588 -7.02 7.04 6.72
N THR A 589 -7.00 8.11 7.50
CA THR A 589 -6.12 9.27 7.24
C THR A 589 -5.51 9.82 8.51
N ARG A 590 -4.18 10.02 8.54
CA ARG A 590 -3.46 10.57 9.71
C ARG A 590 -3.67 9.74 10.98
N CYS A 591 -3.84 8.43 10.85
CA CYS A 591 -4.01 7.53 11.99
C CYS A 591 -2.69 6.84 12.36
N HIS A 592 -2.67 6.23 13.54
CA HIS A 592 -1.65 5.28 13.94
C HIS A 592 -2.31 3.93 14.23
N LEU A 593 -1.97 2.90 13.48
CA LEU A 593 -2.52 1.57 13.70
C LEU A 593 -1.40 0.65 14.14
N ASN A 594 -1.56 -0.04 15.27
CA ASN A 594 -0.51 -0.88 15.81
C ASN A 594 -1.02 -2.19 16.42
N THR A 595 -0.13 -3.18 16.49
CA THR A 595 -0.42 -4.47 17.14
C THR A 595 0.84 -5.05 17.77
N THR A 596 0.71 -5.65 18.96
CA THR A 596 1.84 -6.25 19.71
C THR A 596 2.09 -7.73 19.36
N THR A 597 1.31 -8.32 18.45
CA THR A 597 1.35 -9.75 18.16
C THR A 597 2.49 -10.13 17.20
N ASN A 598 3.36 -11.05 17.64
CA ASN A 598 4.56 -11.50 16.90
C ASN A 598 4.46 -12.89 16.25
N GLY A 599 3.27 -13.30 15.81
CA GLY A 599 3.05 -14.59 15.14
C GLY A 599 3.42 -14.56 13.65
N LEU A 600 3.94 -15.67 13.12
CA LEU A 600 4.31 -15.83 11.69
C LEU A 600 3.14 -16.06 10.73
N GLN A 601 1.88 -16.06 11.18
CA GLN A 601 0.77 -16.44 10.30
C GLN A 601 -0.31 -15.39 10.06
N GLN A 602 -0.82 -14.58 11.02
CA GLN A 602 -2.09 -13.86 10.78
C GLN A 602 -2.41 -12.49 11.43
N PRO A 603 -1.64 -11.83 12.30
CA PRO A 603 -1.99 -10.46 12.69
C PRO A 603 -1.79 -9.49 11.51
N ARG A 604 -2.89 -8.94 10.98
CA ARG A 604 -2.87 -7.95 9.89
C ARG A 604 -3.36 -6.62 10.45
N ILE A 605 -2.61 -5.53 10.30
CA ILE A 605 -3.12 -4.25 10.81
C ILE A 605 -4.42 -3.87 10.08
N ILE A 606 -4.41 -3.94 8.74
CA ILE A 606 -5.64 -3.90 7.94
C ILE A 606 -5.82 -5.23 7.21
N SER A 607 -6.98 -5.85 7.40
CA SER A 607 -7.43 -7.00 6.62
C SER A 607 -8.60 -6.60 5.72
N ALA A 608 -8.37 -6.50 4.41
CA ALA A 608 -9.39 -6.22 3.42
C ALA A 608 -9.60 -7.43 2.50
N GLN A 609 -10.49 -8.34 2.89
CA GLN A 609 -10.77 -9.55 2.12
C GLN A 609 -12.22 -9.54 1.67
N THR A 610 -12.45 -9.21 0.41
CA THR A 610 -13.81 -9.00 -0.10
C THR A 610 -14.09 -9.82 -1.34
N THR A 611 -15.35 -10.25 -1.47
CA THR A 611 -15.84 -11.05 -2.60
C THR A 611 -16.66 -10.24 -3.61
N PHE A 612 -16.82 -8.93 -3.38
CA PHE A 612 -17.72 -8.05 -4.14
C PHE A 612 -16.95 -7.04 -4.99
N ALA A 613 -17.66 -6.29 -5.84
CA ALA A 613 -17.12 -5.28 -6.73
C ALA A 613 -17.45 -3.87 -6.18
N ASP A 614 -16.52 -2.93 -6.34
CA ASP A 614 -16.54 -1.51 -5.93
C ASP A 614 -16.04 -1.21 -4.50
N ASP A 615 -15.19 -2.07 -3.96
CA ASP A 615 -14.63 -1.91 -2.61
C ASP A 615 -13.37 -1.03 -2.67
N SER A 616 -13.54 0.27 -2.41
CA SER A 616 -12.41 1.21 -2.32
C SER A 616 -11.81 1.25 -0.89
N LEU A 617 -10.51 0.99 -0.77
CA LEU A 617 -9.72 1.23 0.44
C LEU A 617 -8.70 2.35 0.18
N VAL A 618 -8.78 3.42 0.95
CA VAL A 618 -7.85 4.55 0.85
C VAL A 618 -7.17 4.77 2.20
N VAL A 619 -5.85 4.63 2.23
CA VAL A 619 -5.03 4.89 3.42
C VAL A 619 -4.03 5.99 3.10
N LEU A 620 -4.06 7.09 3.84
CA LEU A 620 -3.23 8.26 3.60
C LEU A 620 -2.53 8.68 4.89
N ASN A 621 -1.26 9.09 4.81
CA ASN A 621 -0.55 9.75 5.91
C ASN A 621 -0.61 8.95 7.24
N THR A 622 -0.62 7.63 7.17
CA THR A 622 -0.92 6.73 8.31
C THR A 622 0.32 5.93 8.68
N ARG A 623 0.54 5.71 9.98
CA ARG A 623 1.64 4.87 10.47
C ARG A 623 1.15 3.50 10.92
N PHE A 624 1.80 2.45 10.45
CA PHE A 624 1.56 1.06 10.77
C PHE A 624 2.75 0.49 11.56
N GLN A 625 2.52 0.04 12.80
CA GLN A 625 3.59 -0.53 13.62
C GLN A 625 3.26 -1.96 14.08
N GLY A 626 4.19 -2.89 13.84
CA GLY A 626 4.07 -4.29 14.24
C GLY A 626 3.22 -5.14 13.29
N GLY A 627 2.83 -6.33 13.75
CA GLY A 627 2.02 -7.31 13.00
C GLY A 627 2.81 -8.12 11.95
N SER A 628 2.14 -9.08 11.30
CA SER A 628 2.72 -9.78 10.15
C SER A 628 2.60 -8.94 8.88
N PHE A 629 1.47 -8.22 8.75
CA PHE A 629 1.18 -7.37 7.60
C PHE A 629 0.68 -6.00 8.05
N ALA A 630 1.13 -4.92 7.42
CA ALA A 630 0.50 -3.61 7.62
C ALA A 630 -0.83 -3.55 6.85
N VAL A 631 -0.81 -3.92 5.57
CA VAL A 631 -2.03 -4.07 4.77
C VAL A 631 -2.02 -5.41 4.07
N PHE A 632 -3.05 -6.21 4.32
CA PHE A 632 -3.34 -7.41 3.57
C PHE A 632 -4.68 -7.23 2.87
N ALA A 633 -4.65 -7.12 1.54
CA ALA A 633 -5.85 -6.96 0.73
C ALA A 633 -5.93 -8.03 -0.35
N SER A 634 -7.06 -8.73 -0.42
CA SER A 634 -7.37 -9.70 -1.47
C SER A 634 -8.80 -9.47 -1.95
N THR A 635 -9.00 -9.06 -3.20
CA THR A 635 -10.34 -8.79 -3.75
C THR A 635 -10.58 -9.56 -5.04
N THR A 636 -11.83 -9.98 -5.24
CA THR A 636 -12.26 -10.70 -6.44
C THR A 636 -13.05 -9.84 -7.43
N GLY A 637 -13.40 -8.60 -7.08
CA GLY A 637 -14.10 -7.63 -7.93
C GLY A 637 -13.21 -6.99 -9.00
N ALA A 638 -13.79 -6.62 -10.14
CA ALA A 638 -13.05 -6.07 -11.29
C ALA A 638 -12.82 -4.54 -11.23
N THR A 639 -13.43 -3.86 -10.27
CA THR A 639 -13.50 -2.38 -10.15
C THR A 639 -12.94 -1.84 -8.82
N ASP A 640 -12.29 -2.67 -8.01
CA ASP A 640 -11.83 -2.29 -6.67
C ASP A 640 -10.58 -1.39 -6.71
N HIS A 641 -10.52 -0.41 -5.81
CA HIS A 641 -9.42 0.54 -5.75
C HIS A 641 -8.70 0.48 -4.41
N VAL A 642 -7.39 0.27 -4.44
CA VAL A 642 -6.55 0.35 -3.23
C VAL A 642 -5.54 1.47 -3.44
N ARG A 643 -5.57 2.46 -2.54
CA ARG A 643 -4.64 3.59 -2.53
C ARG A 643 -3.96 3.68 -1.17
N ILE A 644 -2.65 3.55 -1.16
CA ILE A 644 -1.81 3.65 0.05
C ILE A 644 -0.75 4.72 -0.23
N GLU A 645 -0.86 5.86 0.44
CA GLU A 645 0.02 7.00 0.16
C GLU A 645 0.55 7.69 1.39
N ASP A 646 1.79 8.14 1.31
CA ASP A 646 2.50 8.87 2.37
C ASP A 646 2.43 8.14 3.72
N CYS A 647 2.37 6.80 3.69
CA CYS A 647 2.28 5.98 4.89
C CYS A 647 3.66 5.51 5.34
N VAL A 648 3.77 5.23 6.64
CA VAL A 648 4.95 4.62 7.25
C VAL A 648 4.59 3.22 7.71
N ALA A 649 5.34 2.20 7.31
CA ALA A 649 5.17 0.83 7.77
C ALA A 649 6.48 0.33 8.41
N ASP A 650 6.44 0.12 9.72
CA ASP A 650 7.58 -0.32 10.51
C ASP A 650 7.28 -1.57 11.35
N GLU A 651 8.29 -2.41 11.54
CA GLU A 651 8.24 -3.61 12.42
C GLU A 651 7.31 -4.75 11.94
N GLN A 652 7.02 -4.86 10.64
CA GLN A 652 6.29 -6.02 10.11
C GLN A 652 7.16 -7.29 10.10
N ASN A 653 6.59 -8.41 10.57
CA ASN A 653 7.25 -9.71 10.64
C ASN A 653 7.25 -10.49 9.31
N LEU A 654 6.35 -10.15 8.38
CA LEU A 654 6.31 -10.66 7.01
C LEU A 654 6.32 -9.46 6.05
N GLU A 655 5.22 -9.20 5.34
CA GLU A 655 5.17 -8.21 4.26
C GLU A 655 4.48 -6.94 4.75
N ALA A 656 5.06 -5.76 4.49
CA ALA A 656 4.36 -4.50 4.75
C ALA A 656 3.02 -4.47 4.01
N PHE A 657 3.03 -4.64 2.68
CA PHE A 657 1.82 -4.64 1.87
C PHE A 657 1.69 -5.90 1.02
N ARG A 658 0.68 -6.74 1.32
CA ARG A 658 0.26 -7.89 0.52
C ARG A 658 -1.02 -7.56 -0.24
N LEU A 659 -0.96 -7.49 -1.57
CA LEU A 659 -2.03 -6.92 -2.39
C LEU A 659 -2.38 -7.80 -3.60
N ASP A 660 -3.39 -8.66 -3.43
CA ASP A 660 -3.94 -9.60 -4.41
C ASP A 660 -5.30 -9.12 -4.95
N ILE A 661 -5.30 -8.14 -5.85
CA ILE A 661 -6.53 -7.44 -6.30
C ILE A 661 -6.81 -7.82 -7.76
N ALA A 662 -7.97 -8.44 -8.00
CA ALA A 662 -8.33 -9.02 -9.29
C ALA A 662 -8.54 -7.97 -10.39
N GLY A 663 -9.12 -6.80 -10.11
CA GLY A 663 -9.26 -5.68 -11.07
C GLY A 663 -9.47 -4.33 -10.38
N GLY A 664 -9.32 -3.23 -11.13
CA GLY A 664 -9.32 -1.85 -10.63
C GLY A 664 -7.93 -1.30 -10.28
N GLY A 665 -7.86 -0.02 -9.90
CA GLY A 665 -6.61 0.74 -9.79
C GLY A 665 -5.90 0.55 -8.46
N LEU A 666 -4.62 0.14 -8.49
CA LEU A 666 -3.72 0.13 -7.33
C LEU A 666 -2.73 1.29 -7.39
N ILE A 667 -2.66 2.06 -6.31
CA ILE A 667 -1.69 3.14 -6.13
C ILE A 667 -0.95 2.94 -4.80
N ILE A 668 0.38 2.89 -4.88
CA ILE A 668 1.30 2.87 -3.74
C ILE A 668 2.32 3.98 -3.98
N LEU A 669 2.14 5.12 -3.31
CA LEU A 669 2.87 6.36 -3.59
C LEU A 669 3.51 6.95 -2.33
N GLY A 670 4.78 7.33 -2.36
CA GLY A 670 5.37 8.14 -1.27
C GLY A 670 5.54 7.41 0.06
N ASN A 671 5.44 6.08 0.12
CA ASN A 671 5.48 5.33 1.38
C ASN A 671 6.91 5.09 1.85
N THR A 672 7.09 5.06 3.18
CA THR A 672 8.34 4.64 3.83
C THR A 672 8.13 3.30 4.51
N ILE A 673 8.94 2.29 4.17
CA ILE A 673 8.82 0.93 4.71
C ILE A 673 10.14 0.51 5.33
N THR A 674 10.12 0.07 6.60
CA THR A 674 11.30 -0.42 7.32
C THR A 674 10.99 -1.74 8.02
N THR A 675 11.64 -2.82 7.60
CA THR A 675 11.34 -4.18 8.07
C THR A 675 12.58 -5.08 8.10
N SER A 676 12.64 -5.95 9.09
CA SER A 676 13.66 -7.00 9.23
C SER A 676 13.12 -8.40 8.95
N ALA A 677 11.97 -8.52 8.28
CA ALA A 677 11.38 -9.81 7.94
C ALA A 677 12.36 -10.69 7.13
N PRO A 678 12.42 -12.02 7.38
CA PRO A 678 13.49 -12.87 6.84
C PRO A 678 13.27 -13.42 5.42
N VAL A 679 12.10 -13.20 4.80
CA VAL A 679 11.78 -13.79 3.47
C VAL A 679 11.13 -12.78 2.52
N PHE A 680 9.96 -12.26 2.87
CA PHE A 680 9.26 -11.18 2.18
C PHE A 680 9.07 -10.05 3.17
N GLY A 681 9.39 -8.81 2.77
CA GLY A 681 9.47 -7.68 3.71
C GLY A 681 8.67 -6.47 3.26
N GLY A 682 8.83 -6.03 2.01
CA GLY A 682 8.22 -4.78 1.56
C GLY A 682 6.84 -4.96 0.91
N ILE A 683 6.79 -4.74 -0.40
CA ILE A 683 5.56 -4.71 -1.20
C ILE A 683 5.46 -5.98 -2.02
N VAL A 684 4.38 -6.72 -1.87
CA VAL A 684 4.08 -7.91 -2.68
C VAL A 684 2.73 -7.75 -3.38
N ILE A 685 2.77 -7.81 -4.71
CA ILE A 685 1.60 -7.69 -5.57
C ILE A 685 1.33 -9.03 -6.25
N GLY A 686 0.08 -9.53 -6.18
CA GLY A 686 -0.32 -10.76 -6.88
C GLY A 686 -1.65 -10.68 -7.63
N ALA A 687 -1.90 -11.74 -8.43
CA ALA A 687 -3.14 -12.03 -9.18
C ALA A 687 -3.86 -10.84 -9.87
N ARG A 688 -3.14 -9.98 -10.61
CA ARG A 688 -3.73 -8.77 -11.23
C ARG A 688 -4.17 -8.93 -12.68
N THR A 689 -5.29 -8.28 -13.02
CA THR A 689 -5.76 -8.19 -14.42
C THR A 689 -5.58 -6.81 -15.08
N SER A 690 -5.21 -5.74 -14.36
CA SER A 690 -5.02 -4.38 -14.90
C SER A 690 -3.81 -3.62 -14.29
N GLY A 691 -3.46 -2.44 -14.82
CA GLY A 691 -2.27 -1.66 -14.44
C GLY A 691 -2.26 -1.14 -13.00
N PHE A 692 -1.07 -0.86 -12.47
CA PHE A 692 -0.83 -0.37 -11.10
C PHE A 692 0.28 0.69 -11.07
N ARG A 693 0.40 1.42 -9.96
CA ARG A 693 1.49 2.38 -9.70
C ARG A 693 2.17 2.08 -8.36
N VAL A 694 3.46 1.84 -8.40
CA VAL A 694 4.38 1.78 -7.23
C VAL A 694 5.43 2.84 -7.45
N GLU A 695 5.20 4.04 -6.92
CA GLU A 695 6.01 5.22 -7.26
C GLU A 695 6.50 5.94 -6.00
N GLN A 696 7.71 6.52 -6.03
CA GLN A 696 8.23 7.38 -4.96
C GLN A 696 8.30 6.74 -3.56
N ASN A 697 8.45 5.41 -3.47
CA ASN A 697 8.55 4.73 -2.18
C ASN A 697 10.01 4.59 -1.73
N ARG A 698 10.26 4.76 -0.43
CA ARG A 698 11.54 4.49 0.23
C ARG A 698 11.40 3.20 1.04
N ILE A 699 12.18 2.16 0.70
CA ILE A 699 12.02 0.82 1.27
C ILE A 699 13.36 0.33 1.80
N ASP A 700 13.41 -0.01 3.08
CA ASP A 700 14.53 -0.67 3.74
C ASP A 700 14.09 -2.02 4.34
N ALA A 701 14.31 -3.10 3.59
CA ALA A 701 13.87 -4.46 3.92
C ALA A 701 15.06 -5.40 4.18
N LEU A 702 15.63 -5.32 5.38
CA LEU A 702 16.95 -5.85 5.76
C LEU A 702 17.09 -7.38 5.76
N GLY A 703 16.01 -8.15 5.70
CA GLY A 703 16.06 -9.62 5.72
C GLY A 703 15.46 -10.32 4.49
N ALA A 704 14.90 -9.60 3.52
CA ALA A 704 13.91 -10.15 2.59
C ALA A 704 13.96 -9.61 1.15
N LEU A 705 13.01 -10.07 0.33
CA LEU A 705 12.58 -9.41 -0.90
C LEU A 705 11.81 -8.11 -0.59
N ALA A 706 12.27 -6.98 -1.13
CA ALA A 706 11.65 -5.68 -0.90
C ALA A 706 10.45 -5.41 -1.82
N ILE A 707 10.57 -5.57 -3.14
CA ILE A 707 9.43 -5.48 -4.07
C ILE A 707 9.27 -6.80 -4.85
N GLY A 708 8.12 -7.45 -4.71
CA GLY A 708 7.80 -8.70 -5.38
C GLY A 708 6.52 -8.63 -6.22
N ILE A 709 6.59 -9.07 -7.47
CA ILE A 709 5.41 -9.27 -8.34
C ILE A 709 5.21 -10.76 -8.58
N ARG A 710 4.14 -11.33 -8.02
CA ARG A 710 3.83 -12.77 -8.03
C ARG A 710 2.53 -13.05 -8.80
N THR A 711 2.61 -13.30 -10.10
CA THR A 711 1.41 -13.62 -10.88
C THR A 711 1.46 -15.04 -11.45
N THR A 712 0.51 -15.88 -11.05
CA THR A 712 0.32 -17.23 -11.62
C THR A 712 -0.34 -17.20 -13.00
N ALA A 713 -1.22 -16.22 -13.26
CA ALA A 713 -1.89 -16.00 -14.56
C ALA A 713 -1.21 -14.93 -15.45
N GLY A 714 -0.21 -14.24 -14.92
CA GLY A 714 0.41 -13.07 -15.53
C GLY A 714 -0.37 -11.76 -15.33
N ILE A 715 0.29 -10.61 -15.46
CA ILE A 715 -0.38 -9.30 -15.53
C ILE A 715 -0.99 -9.16 -16.94
N THR A 716 -2.30 -8.93 -17.04
CA THR A 716 -3.00 -8.65 -18.32
C THR A 716 -3.21 -7.15 -18.56
N ALA A 717 -2.17 -6.37 -18.30
CA ALA A 717 -2.15 -4.93 -18.59
C ALA A 717 -2.24 -4.67 -20.11
N THR A 718 -2.66 -3.45 -20.48
CA THR A 718 -2.78 -2.99 -21.87
C THR A 718 -1.95 -1.72 -22.07
N THR A 719 -1.84 -1.23 -23.31
CA THR A 719 -1.19 0.05 -23.60
C THR A 719 -1.79 1.22 -22.80
N ALA A 720 -3.09 1.16 -22.49
CA ALA A 720 -3.81 2.19 -21.73
C ALA A 720 -3.72 2.02 -20.20
N SER A 721 -3.34 0.83 -19.71
CA SER A 721 -3.29 0.51 -18.28
C SER A 721 -2.03 -0.29 -17.98
N ARG A 722 -0.87 0.38 -18.09
CA ARG A 722 0.46 -0.19 -17.82
C ARG A 722 0.71 -0.31 -16.31
N GLY A 723 1.41 -1.36 -15.89
CA GLY A 723 1.98 -1.41 -14.54
C GLY A 723 3.26 -0.58 -14.46
N ARG A 724 3.41 0.21 -13.41
CA ARG A 724 4.49 1.20 -13.25
C ARG A 724 5.19 1.02 -11.92
N ILE A 725 6.52 0.99 -11.96
CA ILE A 725 7.42 1.02 -10.80
C ILE A 725 8.44 2.12 -11.07
N ARG A 726 8.35 3.26 -10.38
CA ARG A 726 9.16 4.44 -10.72
C ARG A 726 9.63 5.24 -9.53
N ASN A 727 10.79 5.87 -9.63
CA ASN A 727 11.33 6.75 -8.58
C ASN A 727 11.35 6.08 -7.19
N ASN A 728 11.56 4.77 -7.10
CA ASN A 728 11.66 4.11 -5.80
C ASN A 728 13.13 3.97 -5.40
N MET A 729 13.42 4.21 -4.12
CA MET A 729 14.69 3.87 -3.48
C MET A 729 14.49 2.62 -2.62
N VAL A 730 15.21 1.55 -2.95
CA VAL A 730 14.96 0.23 -2.36
C VAL A 730 16.26 -0.42 -1.92
N HIS A 731 16.42 -0.54 -0.60
CA HIS A 731 17.47 -1.28 0.06
C HIS A 731 16.91 -2.63 0.59
N ALA A 732 17.58 -3.74 0.26
CA ALA A 732 17.12 -5.07 0.62
C ALA A 732 18.24 -6.02 1.07
N GLY A 733 17.98 -6.82 2.10
CA GLY A 733 18.93 -7.83 2.59
C GLY A 733 19.08 -9.07 1.69
N LEU A 734 18.16 -9.29 0.74
CA LEU A 734 18.26 -10.39 -0.23
C LEU A 734 18.10 -9.90 -1.67
N THR A 735 16.91 -9.43 -2.04
CA THR A 735 16.60 -9.02 -3.41
C THR A 735 15.79 -7.74 -3.40
N ALA A 736 16.23 -6.70 -4.11
CA ALA A 736 15.53 -5.43 -4.11
C ALA A 736 14.22 -5.51 -4.92
N PHE A 737 14.28 -6.11 -6.12
CA PHE A 737 13.10 -6.29 -6.95
C PHE A 737 13.07 -7.65 -7.64
N ALA A 738 11.93 -8.33 -7.62
CA ALA A 738 11.74 -9.59 -8.33
C ALA A 738 10.37 -9.70 -9.02
N THR A 739 10.37 -10.32 -10.20
CA THR A 739 9.14 -10.68 -10.94
C THR A 739 9.07 -12.18 -11.18
N PHE A 740 7.85 -12.71 -11.11
CA PHE A 740 7.52 -14.12 -11.33
C PHE A 740 6.30 -14.25 -12.26
N GLY A 741 6.38 -15.14 -13.24
CA GLY A 741 5.28 -15.41 -14.19
C GLY A 741 5.21 -14.44 -15.37
N THR A 742 4.09 -14.39 -16.09
CA THR A 742 4.01 -13.60 -17.34
C THR A 742 3.79 -12.11 -17.07
N GLN A 743 4.71 -11.26 -17.48
CA GLN A 743 4.63 -9.80 -17.33
C GLN A 743 4.32 -9.14 -18.67
N ARG A 744 3.26 -8.34 -18.72
CA ARG A 744 2.85 -7.57 -19.91
C ARG A 744 2.74 -6.09 -19.59
N TRP A 745 3.16 -5.23 -20.52
CA TRP A 745 2.95 -3.78 -20.44
C TRP A 745 3.38 -3.16 -19.10
N MET A 746 4.63 -3.44 -18.73
CA MET A 746 5.26 -3.04 -17.48
C MET A 746 6.35 -2.01 -17.72
N GLU A 747 6.43 -1.00 -16.86
CA GLU A 747 7.40 0.09 -16.90
C GLU A 747 8.13 0.17 -15.56
N VAL A 748 9.43 -0.14 -15.57
CA VAL A 748 10.32 -0.04 -14.42
C VAL A 748 11.37 1.01 -14.77
N ASP A 749 11.11 2.24 -14.37
CA ASP A 749 11.85 3.41 -14.84
C ASP A 749 12.38 4.25 -13.66
N HIS A 750 13.63 4.74 -13.71
CA HIS A 750 14.17 5.67 -12.70
C HIS A 750 14.08 5.14 -11.26
N ASN A 751 14.45 3.89 -11.01
CA ASN A 751 14.53 3.35 -9.64
C ASN A 751 15.99 3.18 -9.22
N THR A 752 16.24 3.25 -7.92
CA THR A 752 17.53 2.90 -7.32
C THR A 752 17.35 1.65 -6.46
N PHE A 753 17.89 0.53 -6.93
CA PHE A 753 17.78 -0.79 -6.29
C PHE A 753 19.14 -1.22 -5.71
N HIS A 754 19.20 -1.47 -4.41
CA HIS A 754 20.33 -2.10 -3.74
C HIS A 754 19.91 -3.41 -3.06
N GLY A 755 20.58 -4.52 -3.37
CA GLY A 755 20.32 -5.81 -2.72
C GLY A 755 21.58 -6.57 -2.32
N SER A 756 21.66 -7.05 -1.08
CA SER A 756 22.83 -7.80 -0.58
C SER A 756 23.05 -9.17 -1.24
N VAL A 757 22.13 -9.68 -2.06
CA VAL A 757 22.39 -10.88 -2.88
C VAL A 757 22.07 -10.62 -4.35
N ARG A 758 20.96 -9.96 -4.65
CA ARG A 758 20.53 -9.65 -6.02
C ARG A 758 19.94 -8.25 -6.04
N GLY A 759 20.29 -7.46 -7.04
CA GLY A 759 19.59 -6.19 -7.27
C GLY A 759 18.18 -6.48 -7.79
N VAL A 760 18.12 -6.95 -9.04
CA VAL A 760 16.89 -7.28 -9.75
C VAL A 760 16.91 -8.73 -10.23
N ALA A 761 15.83 -9.47 -9.97
CA ALA A 761 15.67 -10.86 -10.41
C ALA A 761 14.44 -11.03 -11.32
N PHE A 762 14.69 -11.43 -12.56
CA PHE A 762 13.70 -11.91 -13.52
C PHE A 762 13.63 -13.44 -13.43
N ALA A 763 12.76 -13.96 -12.57
CA ALA A 763 12.71 -15.39 -12.27
C ALA A 763 11.50 -16.05 -12.96
N PHE A 764 11.73 -16.98 -13.89
CA PHE A 764 10.66 -17.77 -14.54
C PHE A 764 9.55 -16.91 -15.15
N SER A 765 9.93 -15.82 -15.83
CA SER A 765 9.02 -14.77 -16.31
C SER A 765 8.97 -14.60 -17.84
N THR A 766 7.78 -14.63 -18.42
CA THR A 766 7.59 -14.33 -19.87
C THR A 766 7.32 -12.85 -20.06
N PHE A 767 8.02 -12.19 -20.99
CA PHE A 767 7.93 -10.73 -21.19
C PHE A 767 7.24 -10.36 -22.51
N GLN A 768 6.26 -9.44 -22.42
CA GLN A 768 5.62 -8.79 -23.56
C GLN A 768 5.48 -7.29 -23.30
N ASN A 769 6.24 -6.46 -24.02
CA ASN A 769 6.26 -5.00 -23.89
C ASN A 769 6.68 -4.58 -22.47
N PHE A 770 7.79 -5.13 -21.99
CA PHE A 770 8.39 -4.80 -20.69
C PHE A 770 9.52 -3.79 -20.88
N PHE A 771 9.47 -2.67 -20.16
CA PHE A 771 10.46 -1.59 -20.22
C PHE A 771 11.21 -1.50 -18.89
N PHE A 772 12.54 -1.48 -18.95
CA PHE A 772 13.45 -1.42 -17.80
C PHE A 772 14.54 -0.37 -18.08
N ARG A 773 14.34 0.88 -17.67
CA ARG A 773 15.16 2.02 -18.11
C ARG A 773 15.59 2.95 -16.99
N ASN A 774 16.75 3.59 -17.14
CA ASN A 774 17.24 4.61 -16.19
C ASN A 774 17.27 4.14 -14.75
N ASN A 775 17.48 2.85 -14.48
CA ASN A 775 17.58 2.35 -13.12
C ASN A 775 19.05 2.24 -12.69
N ILE A 776 19.34 2.56 -11.43
CA ILE A 776 20.57 2.15 -10.75
C ILE A 776 20.32 0.80 -10.09
N ILE A 777 21.19 -0.17 -10.34
CA ILE A 777 21.12 -1.49 -9.72
C ILE A 777 22.47 -1.87 -9.11
N ALA A 778 22.51 -1.87 -7.79
CA ALA A 778 23.65 -2.26 -6.99
C ALA A 778 23.40 -3.59 -6.25
N SER A 779 24.41 -4.44 -6.16
CA SER A 779 24.30 -5.66 -5.35
C SER A 779 25.63 -6.26 -4.96
N GLU A 780 25.68 -7.04 -3.87
CA GLU A 780 26.87 -7.86 -3.58
C GLU A 780 26.97 -9.09 -4.49
N GLY A 781 25.85 -9.62 -5.02
CA GLY A 781 25.84 -10.72 -5.98
C GLY A 781 25.58 -10.28 -7.43
N HIS A 782 24.48 -10.73 -8.04
CA HIS A 782 24.14 -10.34 -9.42
C HIS A 782 23.30 -9.06 -9.44
N THR A 783 23.70 -8.05 -10.21
CA THR A 783 22.91 -6.82 -10.37
C THR A 783 21.58 -7.16 -11.03
N VAL A 784 21.64 -7.85 -12.17
CA VAL A 784 20.48 -8.40 -12.87
C VAL A 784 20.64 -9.91 -12.98
N GLN A 785 19.62 -10.64 -12.56
CA GLN A 785 19.56 -12.09 -12.66
C GLN A 785 18.38 -12.53 -13.53
N PHE A 786 18.66 -13.12 -14.68
CA PHE A 786 17.67 -13.64 -15.61
C PHE A 786 17.71 -15.17 -15.61
N LEU A 787 16.79 -15.79 -14.87
CA LEU A 787 16.64 -17.24 -14.74
C LEU A 787 15.55 -17.69 -15.73
N SER A 788 15.95 -18.54 -16.69
CA SER A 788 15.32 -18.72 -18.01
C SER A 788 13.77 -18.71 -18.10
N SER A 789 13.30 -18.05 -19.17
CA SER A 789 11.96 -18.13 -19.78
C SER A 789 11.93 -17.32 -21.10
N THR A 790 10.92 -17.56 -21.94
CA THR A 790 10.79 -17.01 -23.30
C THR A 790 10.55 -15.49 -23.26
N ALA A 791 11.57 -14.68 -23.59
CA ALA A 791 11.38 -13.24 -23.80
C ALA A 791 10.90 -12.98 -25.23
N THR A 792 9.70 -12.41 -25.41
CA THR A 792 9.19 -11.99 -26.72
C THR A 792 9.40 -10.50 -27.03
N SER A 793 9.35 -9.61 -26.01
CA SER A 793 9.77 -8.21 -26.12
C SER A 793 10.10 -7.57 -24.75
N LEU A 794 11.39 -7.44 -24.46
CA LEU A 794 11.97 -6.72 -23.32
C LEU A 794 12.84 -5.58 -23.87
N THR A 795 12.81 -4.40 -23.27
CA THR A 795 13.71 -3.27 -23.55
C THR A 795 14.38 -2.83 -22.27
N ALA A 796 15.67 -3.14 -22.11
CA ALA A 796 16.43 -2.93 -20.87
C ALA A 796 17.66 -2.05 -21.09
N THR A 797 17.52 -0.73 -21.19
CA THR A 797 18.56 0.21 -21.66
C THR A 797 18.78 1.36 -20.68
N PHE A 798 19.92 2.07 -20.77
CA PHE A 798 20.28 3.19 -19.88
C PHE A 798 20.24 2.85 -18.39
N ASN A 799 20.59 1.62 -17.99
CA ASN A 799 20.68 1.25 -16.58
C ASN A 799 22.15 1.34 -16.11
N LEU A 800 22.39 1.70 -14.85
CA LEU A 800 23.71 1.70 -14.23
C LEU A 800 23.84 0.47 -13.34
N LEU A 801 24.80 -0.40 -13.64
CA LEU A 801 25.00 -1.68 -12.96
C LEU A 801 26.25 -1.65 -12.10
N HIS A 802 26.10 -1.88 -10.79
CA HIS A 802 27.21 -1.94 -9.85
C HIS A 802 27.22 -3.21 -9.03
N ARG A 803 28.36 -3.89 -9.01
CA ARG A 803 28.56 -5.01 -8.09
C ARG A 803 29.57 -4.61 -7.01
N THR A 804 29.15 -4.70 -5.75
CA THR A 804 29.98 -4.27 -4.60
C THR A 804 31.04 -5.31 -4.19
N THR A 805 30.95 -6.54 -4.72
CA THR A 805 31.95 -7.60 -4.50
C THR A 805 32.46 -8.19 -5.82
N ALA A 806 33.60 -8.89 -5.79
CA ALA A 806 34.16 -9.52 -6.99
C ALA A 806 33.27 -10.68 -7.52
N GLY A 807 33.07 -10.71 -8.84
CA GLY A 807 32.39 -11.80 -9.56
C GLY A 807 31.57 -11.29 -10.75
N PRO A 808 30.70 -12.11 -11.35
CA PRO A 808 29.88 -11.70 -12.49
C PRO A 808 28.92 -10.55 -12.19
N ILE A 809 28.92 -9.52 -13.04
CA ILE A 809 28.03 -8.36 -12.91
C ILE A 809 26.55 -8.74 -13.06
N ALA A 810 26.24 -9.72 -13.91
CA ALA A 810 24.89 -10.18 -14.17
C ALA A 810 24.86 -11.68 -14.50
N TYR A 811 23.73 -12.32 -14.25
CA TYR A 811 23.42 -13.65 -14.77
C TYR A 811 22.42 -13.50 -15.91
N TRP A 812 22.84 -13.83 -17.14
CA TRP A 812 21.99 -13.73 -18.33
C TRP A 812 22.09 -15.02 -19.15
N ASN A 813 21.27 -16.01 -18.79
CA ASN A 813 21.36 -17.43 -19.20
C ASN A 813 22.67 -18.14 -18.79
N ALA A 814 23.71 -17.38 -18.48
CA ALA A 814 25.00 -17.76 -17.95
C ALA A 814 25.62 -16.52 -17.26
N ASP A 815 26.63 -16.73 -16.43
CA ASP A 815 27.37 -15.64 -15.80
C ASP A 815 28.01 -14.71 -16.83
N ARG A 816 27.82 -13.40 -16.64
CA ARG A 816 28.43 -12.33 -17.44
C ARG A 816 29.38 -11.57 -16.54
N ASN A 817 30.68 -11.69 -16.80
CA ASN A 817 31.71 -11.12 -15.94
C ASN A 817 31.85 -9.61 -16.07
N THR A 818 31.56 -9.07 -17.26
CA THR A 818 31.62 -7.64 -17.55
C THR A 818 30.35 -7.15 -18.21
N LEU A 819 30.11 -5.84 -18.17
CA LEU A 819 29.02 -5.22 -18.93
C LEU A 819 29.13 -5.52 -20.43
N ALA A 820 30.34 -5.52 -21.00
CA ALA A 820 30.58 -5.87 -22.39
C ALA A 820 30.10 -7.30 -22.72
N ASN A 821 30.30 -8.26 -21.80
CA ASN A 821 29.78 -9.62 -21.96
C ASN A 821 28.25 -9.65 -21.93
N LEU A 822 27.62 -8.82 -21.08
CA LEU A 822 26.17 -8.69 -21.01
C LEU A 822 25.59 -8.06 -22.28
N GLN A 823 26.18 -6.97 -22.77
CA GLN A 823 25.78 -6.27 -24.00
C GLN A 823 25.90 -7.14 -25.25
N THR A 824 26.93 -8.00 -25.29
CA THR A 824 27.08 -9.00 -26.36
C THR A 824 26.00 -10.08 -26.27
N ALA A 825 25.65 -10.50 -25.05
CA ALA A 825 24.61 -11.50 -24.83
C ALA A 825 23.19 -10.97 -25.04
N SER A 826 22.99 -9.65 -24.94
CA SER A 826 21.70 -8.99 -25.20
C SER A 826 21.89 -7.53 -25.58
N SER A 827 21.43 -7.16 -26.78
CA SER A 827 21.42 -5.79 -27.28
C SER A 827 20.56 -4.82 -26.47
N ASN A 828 19.72 -5.34 -25.56
CA ASN A 828 18.90 -4.51 -24.70
C ASN A 828 19.75 -3.54 -23.86
N PHE A 829 20.88 -4.02 -23.34
CA PHE A 829 21.76 -3.26 -22.45
C PHE A 829 22.76 -2.35 -23.19
N ALA A 830 22.59 -2.11 -24.50
CA ALA A 830 23.57 -1.40 -25.33
C ALA A 830 23.98 -0.02 -24.79
N ASN A 831 23.05 0.74 -24.20
CA ASN A 831 23.33 2.06 -23.61
C ASN A 831 23.43 2.02 -22.07
N SER A 832 23.50 0.83 -21.46
CA SER A 832 23.69 0.71 -20.01
C SER A 832 25.16 0.97 -19.65
N LEU A 833 25.41 1.36 -18.39
CA LEU A 833 26.71 1.69 -17.83
C LEU A 833 27.05 0.75 -16.67
N ALA A 834 28.33 0.66 -16.32
CA ALA A 834 28.80 -0.06 -15.15
C ALA A 834 29.82 0.80 -14.40
N ALA A 835 29.42 1.26 -13.22
CA ALA A 835 30.18 2.17 -12.37
C ALA A 835 29.67 2.04 -10.92
N ASP A 836 30.43 2.52 -9.94
CA ASP A 836 29.96 2.63 -8.56
C ASP A 836 29.02 3.84 -8.44
N PRO A 837 27.77 3.69 -7.96
CA PRO A 837 26.86 4.81 -7.76
C PRO A 837 27.25 5.68 -6.56
N LEU A 838 28.19 5.25 -5.71
CA LEU A 838 28.64 6.02 -4.55
C LEU A 838 27.44 6.50 -3.69
N PHE A 839 26.73 5.57 -3.07
CA PHE A 839 25.58 5.93 -2.23
C PHE A 839 25.99 6.64 -0.94
N TYR A 840 25.03 7.35 -0.34
CA TYR A 840 25.19 7.88 1.02
C TYR A 840 25.24 6.72 2.05
N VAL A 841 25.94 6.96 3.17
CA VAL A 841 26.04 5.99 4.27
C VAL A 841 25.31 6.58 5.47
N PRO A 842 24.40 5.80 6.12
CA PRO A 842 24.07 4.38 5.89
C PRO A 842 23.23 4.10 4.62
N LEU A 843 23.28 2.86 4.11
CA LEU A 843 22.60 2.39 2.88
C LEU A 843 21.06 2.45 2.89
N SER A 844 20.45 2.84 4.01
CA SER A 844 19.05 3.24 4.06
C SER A 844 18.77 4.51 3.24
N ASP A 845 19.83 5.24 2.90
CA ASP A 845 19.83 6.41 2.02
C ASP A 845 20.58 6.05 0.72
N LEU A 846 19.84 6.01 -0.40
CA LEU A 846 20.36 5.64 -1.71
C LEU A 846 20.47 6.83 -2.67
N HIS A 847 20.54 8.07 -2.16
CA HIS A 847 20.96 9.20 -2.99
C HIS A 847 22.35 8.94 -3.58
N VAL A 848 22.58 9.43 -4.79
CA VAL A 848 23.78 9.17 -5.59
C VAL A 848 24.58 10.46 -5.73
N TYR A 849 25.91 10.34 -5.79
CA TYR A 849 26.78 11.47 -6.18
C TYR A 849 27.83 11.08 -7.23
N ALA A 850 27.73 9.87 -7.79
CA ALA A 850 28.60 9.40 -8.84
C ALA A 850 28.36 10.12 -10.17
N MET A 851 29.44 10.62 -10.77
CA MET A 851 29.43 11.34 -12.04
C MET A 851 29.11 10.43 -13.22
N GLU A 852 28.95 9.14 -13.02
CA GLU A 852 28.54 8.18 -14.04
C GLU A 852 27.01 8.10 -14.18
N ALA A 853 26.26 8.58 -13.18
CA ALA A 853 24.79 8.62 -13.21
C ALA A 853 24.23 9.95 -13.74
N ASP A 854 24.95 11.06 -13.53
CA ASP A 854 24.52 12.41 -13.94
C ASP A 854 24.38 12.54 -15.46
N ALA A 855 23.27 13.13 -15.92
CA ALA A 855 22.94 13.39 -17.32
C ALA A 855 23.08 12.18 -18.28
N ALA A 856 23.02 10.96 -17.74
CA ALA A 856 23.34 9.73 -18.46
C ALA A 856 22.09 8.91 -18.87
N GLY A 857 20.90 9.30 -18.43
CA GLY A 857 19.64 8.64 -18.69
C GLY A 857 18.96 9.09 -20.00
N THR A 858 17.84 8.44 -20.33
CA THR A 858 16.97 8.82 -21.46
C THR A 858 15.66 9.47 -20.99
N PRO A 859 15.18 10.58 -21.59
CA PRO A 859 13.94 11.21 -21.17
C PRO A 859 12.72 10.29 -21.23
N ILE A 860 11.93 10.25 -20.15
CA ILE A 860 10.68 9.51 -20.08
C ILE A 860 9.57 10.51 -19.76
N ALA A 861 8.78 10.87 -20.77
CA ALA A 861 7.79 11.96 -20.69
C ALA A 861 6.78 11.87 -19.53
N ALA A 862 6.56 10.66 -18.97
CA ALA A 862 5.66 10.44 -17.84
C ALA A 862 6.35 10.55 -16.46
N VAL A 863 7.66 10.83 -16.40
CA VAL A 863 8.46 10.94 -15.17
C VAL A 863 9.25 12.25 -15.25
N THR A 864 8.65 13.33 -14.73
CA THR A 864 9.18 14.70 -14.87
C THR A 864 9.90 15.20 -13.63
N THR A 865 9.73 14.52 -12.50
CA THR A 865 10.43 14.79 -11.25
C THR A 865 11.01 13.50 -10.70
N ASP A 866 11.93 13.60 -9.76
CA ASP A 866 12.54 12.48 -9.06
C ASP A 866 11.77 12.10 -7.77
N ILE A 867 12.44 11.47 -6.80
CA ILE A 867 11.83 11.08 -5.52
C ILE A 867 11.79 12.20 -4.47
N ASP A 868 12.60 13.25 -4.61
CA ASP A 868 12.65 14.40 -3.71
C ASP A 868 11.86 15.61 -4.25
N GLY A 869 11.43 15.52 -5.51
CA GLY A 869 10.61 16.51 -6.19
C GLY A 869 11.38 17.39 -7.16
N ASP A 870 12.68 17.14 -7.34
CA ASP A 870 13.54 17.87 -8.26
C ASP A 870 13.18 17.55 -9.72
N VAL A 871 13.24 18.58 -10.57
CA VAL A 871 12.80 18.50 -11.97
C VAL A 871 13.87 17.82 -12.81
N ARG A 872 13.47 16.78 -13.53
CA ARG A 872 14.38 16.04 -14.41
C ARG A 872 14.65 16.78 -15.72
N SER A 873 15.88 16.67 -16.21
CA SER A 873 16.24 17.18 -17.53
C SER A 873 15.39 16.55 -18.64
N LEU A 874 14.82 17.37 -19.51
CA LEU A 874 14.00 16.92 -20.65
C LEU A 874 14.83 16.31 -21.79
N ALA A 875 16.16 16.45 -21.74
CA ALA A 875 17.08 15.92 -22.75
C ALA A 875 17.96 14.80 -22.22
N THR A 876 18.47 14.96 -20.99
CA THR A 876 19.49 14.10 -20.37
C THR A 876 19.24 14.02 -18.86
N PRO A 877 18.21 13.28 -18.41
CA PRO A 877 17.96 13.07 -16.98
C PRO A 877 19.03 12.17 -16.36
N ASP A 878 19.10 12.12 -15.04
CA ASP A 878 19.99 11.23 -14.33
C ASP A 878 19.47 9.78 -14.34
N ILE A 879 20.39 8.82 -14.28
CA ILE A 879 20.03 7.42 -14.06
C ILE A 879 19.75 7.23 -12.57
N GLY A 880 18.60 6.66 -12.20
CA GLY A 880 18.23 6.38 -10.81
C GLY A 880 16.98 7.13 -10.36
N ALA A 881 16.62 6.95 -9.09
CA ALA A 881 15.45 7.58 -8.45
C ALA A 881 15.67 9.05 -8.05
N ASP A 882 16.92 9.50 -8.07
CA ASP A 882 17.42 10.79 -7.60
C ASP A 882 17.89 11.60 -8.82
N GLU A 883 17.53 12.88 -8.90
CA GLU A 883 18.08 13.84 -9.84
C GLU A 883 18.96 14.80 -9.04
N PHE A 884 20.27 14.72 -9.24
CA PHE A 884 21.24 15.42 -8.43
C PHE A 884 22.16 16.25 -9.31
N GLN A 885 22.63 17.36 -8.75
CA GLN A 885 23.55 18.23 -9.45
C GLN A 885 24.95 18.07 -8.82
N PRO A 886 25.95 17.55 -9.56
CA PRO A 886 27.28 17.36 -9.01
C PRO A 886 27.90 18.66 -8.48
N VAL A 887 28.52 18.59 -7.31
CA VAL A 887 29.09 19.76 -6.62
C VAL A 887 30.60 19.69 -6.57
N LEU A 888 31.27 20.81 -6.85
CA LEU A 888 32.72 20.97 -6.69
C LEU A 888 33.09 21.07 -5.21
N TRP A 889 34.18 20.42 -4.79
CA TRP A 889 34.73 20.65 -3.47
C TRP A 889 35.43 22.02 -3.41
N ASN A 890 34.96 22.93 -2.55
CA ASN A 890 35.43 24.32 -2.43
C ASN A 890 35.71 24.78 -0.99
N GLU A 891 35.71 23.86 -0.04
CA GLU A 891 35.92 24.17 1.38
C GLU A 891 37.41 24.39 1.66
N ALA A 892 37.77 25.48 2.33
CA ALA A 892 39.16 25.74 2.72
C ALA A 892 39.55 24.93 3.96
N PHE A 893 40.65 24.18 3.86
CA PHE A 893 41.12 23.28 4.93
C PHE A 893 42.43 23.74 5.57
N ASN A 894 43.15 24.68 4.95
CA ASN A 894 44.47 25.20 5.35
C ASN A 894 45.50 24.12 5.79
N THR A 895 45.25 22.87 5.42
CA THR A 895 46.01 21.65 5.67
C THR A 895 45.70 20.68 4.53
N CYS A 896 46.59 19.74 4.22
CA CYS A 896 46.33 18.81 3.11
C CYS A 896 45.32 17.74 3.54
N GLY A 897 44.22 17.61 2.80
CA GLY A 897 43.19 16.61 3.04
C GLY A 897 43.21 15.52 1.96
N ALA A 898 43.19 14.25 2.36
CA ALA A 898 43.08 13.14 1.43
C ALA A 898 41.70 13.15 0.73
N ALA A 899 41.71 12.96 -0.58
CA ALA A 899 40.54 12.61 -1.38
C ALA A 899 40.38 11.08 -1.44
N ASP A 900 39.24 10.61 -1.94
CA ASP A 900 38.96 9.20 -2.12
C ASP A 900 39.92 8.59 -3.14
N ALA A 901 40.66 7.56 -2.75
CA ALA A 901 41.58 6.89 -3.64
C ALA A 901 40.81 6.09 -4.70
N ILE A 902 41.30 6.11 -5.94
CA ILE A 902 40.74 5.33 -7.04
C ILE A 902 41.67 4.15 -7.38
N THR A 903 41.13 3.13 -8.03
CA THR A 903 41.95 2.02 -8.56
C THR A 903 42.09 2.17 -10.07
N SER A 904 43.31 2.44 -10.52
CA SER A 904 43.69 2.37 -11.94
C SER A 904 43.99 0.93 -12.31
N THR A 905 43.42 0.48 -13.44
CA THR A 905 43.54 -0.90 -13.93
C THR A 905 44.16 -0.98 -15.32
N GLY A 906 44.56 0.15 -15.91
CA GLY A 906 44.98 0.25 -17.30
C GLY A 906 43.80 0.26 -18.26
N SER A 907 42.69 0.88 -17.85
CA SER A 907 41.45 0.87 -18.64
C SER A 907 41.41 1.92 -19.75
N GLY A 908 42.21 2.99 -19.62
CA GLY A 908 42.15 4.17 -20.48
C GLY A 908 40.88 5.02 -20.26
N ASN A 909 40.06 4.68 -19.26
CA ASN A 909 38.84 5.42 -18.94
C ASN A 909 39.15 6.56 -17.99
N ALA A 910 38.38 7.65 -18.11
CA ALA A 910 38.41 8.73 -17.15
C ALA A 910 37.64 8.32 -15.89
N GLN A 911 38.28 8.47 -14.73
CA GLN A 911 37.77 8.15 -13.40
C GLN A 911 37.67 9.45 -12.59
N TRP A 912 36.55 9.64 -11.90
CA TRP A 912 36.32 10.82 -11.07
C TRP A 912 36.86 10.60 -9.65
N ILE A 913 37.45 11.65 -9.08
CA ILE A 913 38.00 11.65 -7.73
C ILE A 913 37.18 12.63 -6.88
N TYR A 914 36.73 12.15 -5.72
CA TYR A 914 35.85 12.87 -4.82
C TYR A 914 36.52 13.14 -3.48
N LYS A 915 36.03 14.16 -2.78
CA LYS A 915 36.31 14.40 -1.38
C LYS A 915 35.03 14.90 -0.72
N ASP A 916 34.63 14.28 0.37
CA ASP A 916 33.41 14.62 1.09
C ASP A 916 32.19 14.65 0.15
N ARG A 917 32.11 13.66 -0.76
CA ARG A 917 31.07 13.50 -1.81
C ARG A 917 31.03 14.59 -2.88
N LYS A 918 32.06 15.45 -2.95
CA LYS A 918 32.19 16.54 -3.94
C LYS A 918 33.35 16.28 -4.88
N VAL A 919 33.25 16.73 -6.12
CA VAL A 919 34.26 16.50 -7.16
C VAL A 919 35.54 17.28 -6.88
N VAL A 920 36.70 16.65 -7.06
CA VAL A 920 38.03 17.27 -6.90
C VAL A 920 38.82 17.25 -8.20
N ALA A 921 38.91 16.10 -8.88
CA ALA A 921 39.62 15.94 -10.14
C ALA A 921 39.02 14.81 -10.98
N ARG A 922 39.50 14.68 -12.22
CA ARG A 922 39.27 13.53 -13.09
C ARG A 922 40.60 13.01 -13.61
N PHE A 923 40.84 11.72 -13.47
CA PHE A 923 42.09 11.05 -13.80
C PHE A 923 41.87 10.01 -14.90
N ASN A 924 42.73 9.98 -15.92
CA ASN A 924 42.72 8.97 -16.97
C ASN A 924 44.11 8.35 -17.10
N ASP A 925 44.20 7.06 -16.81
CA ASP A 925 45.44 6.29 -16.79
C ASP A 925 46.06 6.02 -18.18
N ASN A 926 45.40 6.44 -19.25
CA ASN A 926 45.79 6.22 -20.66
C ASN A 926 46.17 4.75 -20.95
N GLY A 927 45.53 3.80 -20.28
CA GLY A 927 45.77 2.36 -20.50
C GLY A 927 46.87 1.76 -19.62
N GLN A 928 47.44 2.52 -18.68
CA GLN A 928 48.45 2.03 -17.73
C GLN A 928 47.82 1.56 -16.42
N ASN A 929 48.26 0.41 -15.90
CA ASN A 929 47.81 -0.08 -14.60
C ASN A 929 48.67 0.53 -13.49
N LEU A 930 48.19 1.63 -12.92
CA LEU A 930 48.90 2.39 -11.88
C LEU A 930 48.58 1.92 -10.45
N GLY A 931 47.74 0.89 -10.30
CA GLY A 931 47.28 0.39 -9.01
C GLY A 931 46.42 1.41 -8.28
N THR A 932 46.58 1.53 -6.96
CA THR A 932 45.90 2.60 -6.20
C THR A 932 46.47 3.96 -6.57
N VAL A 933 45.59 4.90 -6.95
CA VAL A 933 45.90 6.30 -7.19
C VAL A 933 45.30 7.12 -6.05
N SER A 934 46.17 7.71 -5.25
CA SER A 934 45.81 8.57 -4.13
C SER A 934 46.02 10.03 -4.51
N MET A 935 45.08 10.88 -4.11
CA MET A 935 45.21 12.32 -4.28
C MET A 935 44.91 13.01 -2.98
N SER A 936 45.73 14.00 -2.62
CA SER A 936 45.44 14.91 -1.53
C SER A 936 45.25 16.31 -2.09
N VAL A 937 44.33 17.08 -1.51
CA VAL A 937 43.98 18.42 -1.95
C VAL A 937 44.12 19.41 -0.79
N TYR A 938 44.65 20.58 -1.10
CA TYR A 938 44.78 21.71 -0.18
C TYR A 938 44.08 22.92 -0.77
N VAL A 939 43.30 23.64 0.04
CA VAL A 939 42.70 24.94 -0.31
C VAL A 939 42.98 25.94 0.81
N ASN A 940 43.65 27.04 0.46
CA ASN A 940 43.97 28.17 1.33
C ASN A 940 42.76 29.08 1.53
N SER A 941 42.59 29.61 2.74
CA SER A 941 41.58 30.64 3.06
C SER A 941 42.16 32.05 3.27
N ALA A 942 43.49 32.17 3.29
CA ALA A 942 44.19 33.46 3.44
C ALA A 942 44.37 34.16 2.09
N ALA A 943 45.16 35.23 2.06
CA ALA A 943 45.53 35.88 0.79
C ALA A 943 46.24 34.90 -0.17
N VAL A 944 46.10 35.16 -1.47
CA VAL A 944 46.69 34.35 -2.55
C VAL A 944 48.16 34.11 -2.30
N ARG A 945 48.53 32.84 -2.29
CA ARG A 945 49.90 32.42 -1.99
C ARG A 945 50.83 32.72 -3.16
N GLN A 946 52.09 32.99 -2.81
CA GLN A 946 53.19 33.18 -3.74
C GLN A 946 54.28 32.15 -3.46
N SER A 947 54.93 31.67 -4.50
CA SER A 947 56.16 30.90 -4.38
C SER A 947 57.28 31.79 -3.83
N ILE A 948 58.37 31.16 -3.38
CA ILE A 948 59.57 31.85 -2.85
C ILE A 948 60.29 32.73 -3.89
N ILE A 949 59.96 32.60 -5.18
CA ILE A 949 60.45 33.48 -6.26
C ILE A 949 59.43 34.57 -6.63
N GLY A 950 58.33 34.71 -5.87
CA GLY A 950 57.30 35.73 -6.05
C GLY A 950 56.20 35.38 -7.06
N GLN A 951 56.17 34.16 -7.59
CA GLN A 951 55.13 33.74 -8.54
C GLN A 951 53.84 33.38 -7.80
N HIS A 952 52.71 34.00 -8.12
CA HIS A 952 51.42 33.59 -7.54
C HIS A 952 50.94 32.30 -8.19
N TYR A 953 50.15 31.55 -7.42
CA TYR A 953 49.47 30.37 -7.90
C TYR A 953 48.08 30.32 -7.27
N LEU A 954 47.18 29.54 -7.86
CA LEU A 954 45.84 29.33 -7.35
C LEU A 954 45.95 28.82 -5.90
N ASP A 955 45.07 29.30 -5.03
CA ASP A 955 45.06 28.90 -3.62
C ASP A 955 44.72 27.43 -3.36
N ARG A 956 44.56 26.65 -4.44
CA ARG A 956 44.37 25.21 -4.48
C ARG A 956 45.57 24.50 -5.10
N ASN A 957 46.00 23.40 -4.48
CA ASN A 957 46.99 22.49 -5.03
C ASN A 957 46.61 21.02 -4.76
N TRP A 958 47.09 20.13 -5.62
CA TRP A 958 46.82 18.70 -5.57
C TRP A 958 48.12 17.93 -5.47
N HIS A 959 48.16 16.86 -4.70
CA HIS A 959 49.29 15.96 -4.61
C HIS A 959 48.84 14.58 -5.06
N LEU A 960 49.42 14.08 -6.15
CA LEU A 960 49.09 12.79 -6.76
C LEU A 960 50.16 11.77 -6.42
N GLN A 961 49.73 10.58 -6.00
CA GLN A 961 50.59 9.43 -5.76
C GLN A 961 49.97 8.19 -6.40
N THR A 962 50.78 7.44 -7.13
CA THR A 962 50.39 6.18 -7.76
C THR A 962 51.14 5.02 -7.11
N GLN A 963 50.49 3.86 -6.98
CA GLN A 963 51.11 2.67 -6.42
C GLN A 963 52.22 2.13 -7.35
N ASN A 964 51.99 2.14 -8.66
CA ASN A 964 52.97 1.79 -9.67
C ASN A 964 53.38 3.05 -10.43
N ALA A 965 54.69 3.23 -10.63
CA ALA A 965 55.24 4.39 -11.33
C ALA A 965 54.62 4.57 -12.73
N ILE A 966 54.32 5.82 -13.05
CA ILE A 966 53.83 6.25 -14.37
C ILE A 966 54.93 6.01 -15.42
N ALA A 967 54.67 5.15 -16.41
CA ALA A 967 55.64 4.76 -17.44
C ALA A 967 55.47 5.54 -18.77
N GLY A 968 54.29 6.09 -19.01
CA GLY A 968 53.93 6.98 -20.10
C GLY A 968 52.97 8.07 -19.63
N ALA A 969 52.78 9.15 -20.39
CA ALA A 969 51.98 10.27 -19.92
C ALA A 969 50.51 9.88 -19.65
N VAL A 970 49.97 10.30 -18.50
CA VAL A 970 48.55 10.15 -18.11
C VAL A 970 47.86 11.50 -18.10
N ASN A 971 46.54 11.51 -18.23
CA ASN A 971 45.78 12.76 -18.32
C ASN A 971 45.05 13.03 -17.00
N ILE A 972 45.23 14.22 -16.45
CA ILE A 972 44.50 14.70 -15.29
C ILE A 972 43.75 15.98 -15.62
N ARG A 973 42.56 16.15 -15.03
CA ARG A 973 41.82 17.42 -15.04
C ARG A 973 41.56 17.85 -13.60
N LEU A 974 42.04 19.04 -13.27
CA LEU A 974 42.00 19.61 -11.93
C LEU A 974 40.92 20.67 -11.87
N PHE A 975 39.88 20.47 -11.05
CA PHE A 975 38.72 21.37 -11.02
C PHE A 975 38.82 22.41 -9.91
N HIS A 976 38.42 23.65 -10.20
CA HIS A 976 38.36 24.73 -9.22
C HIS A 976 37.16 25.66 -9.50
N SER A 977 36.81 26.48 -8.51
CA SER A 977 35.71 27.44 -8.67
C SER A 977 36.18 28.70 -9.40
N GLY A 978 35.22 29.39 -10.02
CA GLY A 978 35.47 30.72 -10.58
C GLY A 978 35.92 31.72 -9.53
N ASN A 979 35.42 31.64 -8.29
CA ASN A 979 35.82 32.53 -7.21
C ASN A 979 37.31 32.36 -6.81
N GLU A 980 37.79 31.12 -6.76
CA GLU A 980 39.23 30.85 -6.54
C GLU A 980 40.06 31.45 -7.67
N PHE A 981 39.62 31.31 -8.92
CA PHE A 981 40.32 31.86 -10.07
C PHE A 981 40.31 33.39 -10.07
N THR A 982 39.17 34.03 -9.79
CA THR A 982 39.07 35.50 -9.71
C THR A 982 39.95 36.07 -8.60
N THR A 983 40.01 35.39 -7.45
CA THR A 983 40.87 35.80 -6.33
C THR A 983 42.34 35.73 -6.74
N TYR A 984 42.73 34.64 -7.41
CA TYR A 984 44.06 34.46 -8.00
C TYR A 984 44.40 35.50 -9.07
N ALA A 985 43.54 35.72 -10.06
CA ALA A 985 43.68 36.73 -11.12
C ALA A 985 43.75 38.17 -10.57
N THR A 986 43.11 38.45 -9.43
CA THR A 986 43.21 39.76 -8.77
C THR A 986 44.57 39.95 -8.09
N ALA A 987 45.20 38.87 -7.63
CA ALA A 987 46.48 38.92 -6.95
C ALA A 987 47.67 38.91 -7.93
N ASP A 988 47.54 38.24 -9.08
CA ASP A 988 48.57 38.21 -10.12
C ASP A 988 48.17 39.05 -11.34
N PRO A 989 48.84 40.18 -11.61
CA PRO A 989 48.48 41.08 -12.71
C PRO A 989 48.70 40.46 -14.10
N ILE A 990 49.42 39.33 -14.20
CA ILE A 990 49.67 38.63 -15.47
C ILE A 990 48.49 37.72 -15.84
N VAL A 991 47.58 37.41 -14.90
CA VAL A 991 46.44 36.52 -15.15
C VAL A 991 45.14 37.30 -15.19
N SER A 992 44.61 37.46 -16.40
CA SER A 992 43.34 38.15 -16.65
C SER A 992 42.24 37.20 -17.10
N VAL A 993 42.61 36.11 -17.80
CA VAL A 993 41.71 35.08 -18.32
C VAL A 993 42.26 33.68 -18.02
N TYR A 994 41.41 32.66 -18.11
CA TYR A 994 41.82 31.27 -17.87
C TYR A 994 42.97 30.80 -18.77
N ALA A 995 43.17 31.40 -19.94
CA ALA A 995 44.28 31.05 -20.84
C ALA A 995 45.66 31.49 -20.30
N ASP A 996 45.71 32.43 -19.36
CA ASP A 996 46.97 33.02 -18.85
C ASP A 996 47.62 32.16 -17.76
N ALA A 997 46.93 31.11 -17.32
CA ALA A 997 47.40 30.17 -16.31
C ALA A 997 47.47 28.75 -16.86
N GLY A 998 48.30 27.91 -16.24
CA GLY A 998 48.42 26.50 -16.59
C GLY A 998 48.91 25.66 -15.42
N VAL A 999 49.11 24.38 -15.68
CA VAL A 999 49.52 23.43 -14.63
C VAL A 999 51.04 23.44 -14.51
N ALA A 1000 51.54 23.68 -13.30
CA ALA A 1000 52.93 23.44 -12.93
C ALA A 1000 53.03 22.20 -12.04
N HIS A 1001 54.06 21.41 -12.29
CA HIS A 1001 54.33 20.16 -11.57
C HIS A 1001 55.61 20.29 -10.75
N TYR A 1002 55.50 19.99 -9.46
CA TYR A 1002 56.60 19.89 -8.53
C TYR A 1002 56.94 18.42 -8.25
N VAL A 1003 58.21 18.08 -8.50
CA VAL A 1003 58.79 16.73 -8.37
C VAL A 1003 59.99 16.75 -7.41
N GLY A 1004 59.73 16.80 -6.11
CA GLY A 1004 60.73 17.07 -5.08
C GLY A 1004 60.76 16.07 -3.93
N PRO A 1005 61.76 16.13 -3.03
CA PRO A 1005 61.83 15.26 -1.86
C PRO A 1005 60.79 15.60 -0.76
N MET A 1006 60.06 16.70 -0.92
CA MET A 1006 59.09 17.24 0.05
C MET A 1006 57.73 17.46 -0.63
N GLU A 1007 57.10 16.36 -1.09
CA GLU A 1007 55.75 16.36 -1.69
C GLU A 1007 54.70 16.04 -0.61
N ASP A 1008 54.28 17.04 0.15
CA ASP A 1008 53.32 16.92 1.27
C ASP A 1008 52.16 17.94 1.21
N CYS A 1009 51.94 18.51 0.03
CA CYS A 1009 51.02 19.59 -0.30
C CYS A 1009 51.27 20.91 0.47
N ASN A 1010 52.46 21.08 1.06
CA ASN A 1010 52.82 22.25 1.85
C ASN A 1010 53.91 23.06 1.13
N LEU A 1011 53.57 24.28 0.69
CA LEU A 1011 54.51 25.11 -0.08
C LEU A 1011 55.75 25.60 0.71
N PRO A 1012 55.67 26.01 1.99
CA PRO A 1012 56.80 26.57 2.73
C PRO A 1012 58.04 25.68 2.84
N ASN A 1013 57.92 24.38 2.61
CA ASN A 1013 59.02 23.40 2.61
C ASN A 1013 59.46 22.99 1.20
N ASN A 1014 59.10 23.75 0.15
CA ASN A 1014 59.56 23.51 -1.22
C ASN A 1014 60.68 24.54 -1.58
N PRO A 1015 61.95 24.32 -1.17
CA PRO A 1015 63.05 25.31 -1.29
C PRO A 1015 63.50 25.61 -2.72
N ALA A 1016 64.13 26.77 -2.94
CA ALA A 1016 64.49 27.29 -4.27
C ALA A 1016 65.64 26.52 -4.93
N GLY A 1017 65.50 26.19 -6.22
CA GLY A 1017 66.61 25.65 -7.02
C GLY A 1017 66.25 24.69 -8.17
N ASN A 1018 65.18 24.97 -8.93
CA ASN A 1018 64.51 24.12 -9.94
C ASN A 1018 63.37 23.28 -9.36
N ILE A 1019 62.56 22.72 -10.26
CA ILE A 1019 61.50 21.73 -10.05
C ILE A 1019 60.06 22.28 -9.90
N TRP A 1020 59.70 23.46 -10.43
CA TRP A 1020 58.31 23.64 -10.92
C TRP A 1020 58.40 23.58 -12.43
N THR A 1021 58.08 22.44 -13.02
CA THR A 1021 58.09 22.26 -14.47
C THR A 1021 56.70 22.60 -15.00
N PRO A 1022 56.57 23.66 -15.83
CA PRO A 1022 55.31 23.95 -16.49
C PRO A 1022 54.93 22.80 -17.44
N ILE A 1023 53.67 22.37 -17.38
CA ILE A 1023 53.13 21.31 -18.22
C ILE A 1023 52.20 21.93 -19.26
N PHE A 1024 52.67 22.00 -20.51
CA PHE A 1024 51.94 22.59 -21.63
C PHE A 1024 51.79 21.62 -22.82
N PRO A 1025 50.63 21.65 -23.53
CA PRO A 1025 49.53 22.59 -23.34
C PRO A 1025 48.59 22.16 -22.20
N ALA A 1026 48.33 23.06 -21.26
CA ALA A 1026 47.20 22.95 -20.36
C ALA A 1026 46.02 23.68 -21.01
N SER A 1027 44.92 22.97 -21.28
CA SER A 1027 43.73 23.59 -21.87
C SER A 1027 42.70 23.86 -20.78
N PRO A 1028 42.39 25.12 -20.45
CA PRO A 1028 41.25 25.43 -19.61
C PRO A 1028 39.98 25.01 -20.34
N ALA A 1029 39.14 24.22 -19.66
CA ALA A 1029 37.85 23.81 -20.21
C ALA A 1029 36.77 23.91 -19.15
N LEU A 1030 35.56 24.25 -19.61
CA LEU A 1030 34.35 24.13 -18.80
C LEU A 1030 33.99 22.66 -18.64
N GLU A 1031 33.48 22.31 -17.46
CA GLU A 1031 32.85 21.02 -17.20
C GLU A 1031 31.37 21.27 -16.85
N PRO A 1032 30.47 21.32 -17.87
CA PRO A 1032 29.09 21.78 -17.70
C PRO A 1032 28.26 20.99 -16.68
N ARG A 1033 28.73 19.78 -16.34
CA ARG A 1033 28.10 18.81 -15.45
C ARG A 1033 28.24 19.17 -13.97
N ILE A 1034 29.18 20.05 -13.60
CA ILE A 1034 29.37 20.49 -12.22
C ILE A 1034 28.89 21.95 -12.18
N GLN A 1035 27.87 22.31 -11.40
CA GLN A 1035 27.42 23.71 -11.30
C GLN A 1035 27.52 24.22 -9.85
N GLY A 1036 28.10 25.40 -9.66
CA GLY A 1036 28.26 25.99 -8.33
C GLY A 1036 29.17 27.21 -8.35
N ASN A 1037 28.63 28.36 -7.90
CA ASN A 1037 29.36 29.60 -7.59
C ASN A 1037 30.39 30.11 -8.64
N GLY A 1038 29.92 30.42 -9.86
CA GLY A 1038 30.69 31.27 -10.80
C GLY A 1038 31.51 30.54 -11.88
N GLY A 1039 31.21 29.28 -12.15
CA GLY A 1039 31.74 28.52 -13.30
C GLY A 1039 32.79 27.48 -12.91
N THR A 1040 32.57 26.23 -13.30
CA THR A 1040 33.45 25.09 -13.06
C THR A 1040 34.45 24.99 -14.20
N HIS A 1041 35.63 25.50 -13.92
CA HIS A 1041 36.76 25.47 -14.82
C HIS A 1041 37.72 24.39 -14.33
N GLY A 1042 38.30 23.67 -15.29
CA GLY A 1042 39.35 22.73 -14.98
C GLY A 1042 40.49 22.85 -15.95
N TYR A 1043 41.71 22.73 -15.44
CA TYR A 1043 42.90 22.63 -16.26
C TYR A 1043 43.21 21.16 -16.51
N GLY A 1044 43.18 20.76 -17.79
CA GLY A 1044 43.68 19.47 -18.22
C GLY A 1044 45.20 19.52 -18.38
N ALA A 1045 45.91 18.50 -17.90
CA ALA A 1045 47.35 18.35 -18.07
C ALA A 1045 47.73 16.90 -18.35
N SER A 1046 48.82 16.69 -19.10
CA SER A 1046 49.42 15.38 -19.31
C SER A 1046 50.67 15.25 -18.46
N ILE A 1047 50.66 14.35 -17.48
CA ILE A 1047 51.72 14.21 -16.48
C ILE A 1047 52.47 12.89 -16.69
N GLY A 1048 53.80 12.92 -16.55
CA GLY A 1048 54.66 11.76 -16.73
C GLY A 1048 55.10 11.08 -15.43
N ASN A 1049 54.89 11.72 -14.28
CA ASN A 1049 55.30 11.23 -12.95
C ASN A 1049 54.32 11.72 -11.89
N ASP A 1050 54.38 11.12 -10.70
CA ASP A 1050 53.70 11.59 -9.48
C ASP A 1050 54.25 12.95 -9.02
N GLY A 1051 53.56 13.59 -8.07
CA GLY A 1051 54.02 14.81 -7.41
C GLY A 1051 52.92 15.84 -7.19
N GLU A 1052 53.31 17.07 -6.88
CA GLU A 1052 52.37 18.15 -6.58
C GLU A 1052 52.05 18.98 -7.82
N LEU A 1053 50.77 19.22 -8.06
CA LEU A 1053 50.23 19.96 -9.17
C LEU A 1053 49.62 21.26 -8.68
N TYR A 1054 49.98 22.34 -9.35
CA TYR A 1054 49.57 23.70 -9.04
C TYR A 1054 49.06 24.38 -10.31
N ILE A 1055 48.13 25.31 -10.16
CA ILE A 1055 47.73 26.20 -11.26
C ILE A 1055 48.44 27.53 -11.04
N THR A 1056 49.30 27.93 -11.96
CA THR A 1056 50.16 29.12 -11.84
C THR A 1056 50.26 29.85 -13.17
N THR A 1057 50.81 31.06 -13.16
CA THR A 1057 50.96 31.88 -14.35
C THR A 1057 51.75 31.12 -15.40
N MET A 1058 51.29 31.13 -16.65
CA MET A 1058 52.16 30.76 -17.76
C MET A 1058 53.23 31.85 -17.82
N GLY A 1059 54.48 31.51 -17.51
CA GLY A 1059 55.59 32.40 -17.82
C GLY A 1059 55.43 32.80 -19.28
N LEU A 1060 55.33 34.12 -19.53
CA LEU A 1060 54.88 34.76 -20.77
C LEU A 1060 55.11 33.85 -21.99
N PRO A 1061 54.07 33.45 -22.76
CA PRO A 1061 54.33 33.04 -24.13
C PRO A 1061 55.10 34.19 -24.78
N LEU A 1062 56.21 33.87 -25.43
CA LEU A 1062 57.10 34.86 -26.06
C LEU A 1062 56.28 35.92 -26.81
N PRO A 1063 56.67 37.20 -26.69
CA PRO A 1063 55.92 38.33 -27.25
C PRO A 1063 55.73 38.10 -28.75
N VAL A 1064 54.48 38.11 -29.22
CA VAL A 1064 54.03 38.05 -30.63
C VAL A 1064 54.92 37.21 -31.57
N GLU A 1065 54.44 36.05 -32.02
CA GLU A 1065 55.15 35.31 -33.07
C GLU A 1065 54.90 35.93 -34.45
N LEU A 1066 55.81 36.81 -34.89
CA LEU A 1066 55.78 37.43 -36.22
C LEU A 1066 55.99 36.37 -37.31
N ILE A 1067 54.92 36.04 -38.05
CA ILE A 1067 54.94 35.02 -39.12
C ILE A 1067 55.64 35.57 -40.35
N SER A 1068 55.32 36.80 -40.74
CA SER A 1068 55.84 37.40 -41.97
C SER A 1068 55.95 38.90 -41.84
N PHE A 1069 56.97 39.48 -42.46
CA PHE A 1069 57.05 40.91 -42.74
C PHE A 1069 57.60 41.07 -44.16
N THR A 1070 56.85 41.74 -45.00
CA THR A 1070 57.16 41.97 -46.41
C THR A 1070 56.88 43.42 -46.78
N GLY A 1071 57.55 43.90 -47.81
CA GLY A 1071 57.31 45.21 -48.39
C GLY A 1071 57.22 45.11 -49.90
N GLU A 1072 56.20 45.75 -50.48
CA GLU A 1072 55.95 45.79 -51.91
C GLU A 1072 55.76 47.25 -52.33
N ARG A 1073 56.46 47.66 -53.40
CA ARG A 1073 56.25 48.98 -53.98
C ARG A 1073 54.95 48.98 -54.79
N LEU A 1074 53.91 49.65 -54.28
CA LEU A 1074 52.61 49.71 -54.95
C LEU A 1074 52.63 50.58 -56.21
N ASN A 1075 53.36 51.69 -56.17
CA ASN A 1075 53.52 52.61 -57.29
C ASN A 1075 54.77 53.49 -57.10
N GLU A 1076 54.94 54.50 -57.95
CA GLU A 1076 56.11 55.38 -57.93
C GLU A 1076 56.28 56.20 -56.65
N ARG A 1077 55.26 56.24 -55.78
CA ARG A 1077 55.22 57.11 -54.60
C ARG A 1077 54.87 56.37 -53.31
N GLU A 1078 54.59 55.08 -53.35
CA GLU A 1078 54.07 54.34 -52.20
C GLU A 1078 54.69 52.95 -52.11
N VAL A 1079 55.09 52.58 -50.90
CA VAL A 1079 55.47 51.22 -50.52
C VAL A 1079 54.46 50.72 -49.51
N MET A 1080 53.82 49.59 -49.81
CA MET A 1080 52.99 48.88 -48.86
C MET A 1080 53.82 47.89 -48.09
N LEU A 1081 53.65 47.89 -46.78
CA LEU A 1081 54.23 46.94 -45.88
C LEU A 1081 53.12 46.05 -45.35
N HIS A 1082 53.35 44.75 -45.38
CA HIS A 1082 52.45 43.75 -44.81
C HIS A 1082 53.19 42.93 -43.79
N TRP A 1083 52.55 42.71 -42.64
CA TRP A 1083 53.02 41.70 -41.71
C TRP A 1083 51.86 40.96 -41.09
N SER A 1084 52.16 39.77 -40.58
CA SER A 1084 51.19 38.99 -39.84
C SER A 1084 51.81 38.38 -38.60
N THR A 1085 50.98 38.27 -37.57
CA THR A 1085 51.30 37.70 -36.26
C THR A 1085 50.49 36.43 -36.10
N ALA A 1086 51.09 35.35 -35.57
CA ALA A 1086 50.38 34.11 -35.28
C ALA A 1086 49.49 34.27 -34.05
N THR A 1087 50.05 34.94 -33.05
CA THR A 1087 49.45 35.30 -31.77
C THR A 1087 50.00 36.66 -31.35
N GLU A 1088 49.24 37.40 -30.55
CA GLU A 1088 49.64 38.64 -29.90
C GLU A 1088 49.30 38.60 -28.43
N HIS A 1089 50.20 39.12 -27.62
CA HIS A 1089 49.99 39.26 -26.18
C HIS A 1089 50.67 40.55 -25.72
N ASN A 1090 49.95 41.38 -24.98
CA ASN A 1090 50.35 42.70 -24.50
C ASN A 1090 50.88 43.69 -25.58
N ASN A 1091 50.54 43.47 -26.86
CA ASN A 1091 51.11 44.22 -27.98
C ASN A 1091 50.44 45.60 -28.12
N ALA A 1092 51.16 46.69 -27.83
CA ALA A 1092 50.64 48.04 -28.03
C ALA A 1092 50.61 48.41 -29.52
N GLY A 1093 51.59 47.94 -30.30
CA GLY A 1093 51.67 48.18 -31.73
C GLY A 1093 53.08 48.11 -32.28
N PHE A 1094 53.22 48.52 -33.53
CA PHE A 1094 54.47 48.42 -34.30
C PHE A 1094 54.94 49.80 -34.77
N GLU A 1095 56.14 50.21 -34.37
CA GLU A 1095 56.86 51.32 -35.02
C GLU A 1095 57.46 50.81 -36.33
N VAL A 1096 57.19 51.49 -37.44
CA VAL A 1096 57.73 51.18 -38.76
C VAL A 1096 58.91 52.10 -39.05
N TRP A 1097 60.07 51.52 -39.34
CA TRP A 1097 61.32 52.26 -39.58
C TRP A 1097 61.82 52.04 -41.00
N ARG A 1098 62.26 53.11 -41.67
CA ARG A 1098 62.78 53.12 -43.05
C ARG A 1098 64.18 53.70 -43.14
N MET A 1099 65.00 53.16 -44.05
CA MET A 1099 66.24 53.78 -44.54
C MET A 1099 66.30 53.68 -46.08
N ILE A 1100 66.59 54.77 -46.78
CA ILE A 1100 66.85 54.74 -48.23
C ILE A 1100 68.35 54.43 -48.47
N GLU A 1101 68.64 53.59 -49.46
CA GLU A 1101 70.01 53.21 -49.82
C GLU A 1101 70.90 54.45 -50.07
N GLY A 1102 71.88 54.67 -49.20
CA GLY A 1102 72.76 55.86 -49.19
C GLY A 1102 72.58 56.79 -47.99
N GLU A 1103 71.54 56.59 -47.17
CA GLU A 1103 71.32 57.31 -45.91
C GLU A 1103 72.13 56.71 -44.75
N ALA A 1104 72.37 57.52 -43.71
CA ALA A 1104 73.27 57.15 -42.60
C ALA A 1104 72.61 56.28 -41.51
N ASP A 1105 71.29 56.34 -41.34
CA ASP A 1105 70.55 55.57 -40.33
C ASP A 1105 69.06 55.41 -40.70
N PHE A 1106 68.34 54.50 -40.02
CA PHE A 1106 66.89 54.34 -40.14
C PHE A 1106 66.13 55.45 -39.41
N THR A 1107 64.99 55.87 -39.96
CA THR A 1107 64.04 56.81 -39.35
C THR A 1107 62.65 56.20 -39.26
N GLU A 1108 61.93 56.49 -38.17
CA GLU A 1108 60.52 56.09 -38.00
C GLU A 1108 59.63 56.79 -39.05
N VAL A 1109 58.78 56.02 -39.72
CA VAL A 1109 57.85 56.50 -40.76
C VAL A 1109 56.39 56.30 -40.40
N GLY A 1110 56.08 55.54 -39.35
CA GLY A 1110 54.72 55.48 -38.79
C GLY A 1110 54.56 54.44 -37.69
N TRP A 1111 53.37 54.44 -37.11
CA TRP A 1111 52.94 53.54 -36.05
C TRP A 1111 51.63 52.86 -36.44
N VAL A 1112 51.51 51.57 -36.15
CA VAL A 1112 50.27 50.80 -36.33
C VAL A 1112 49.90 50.13 -35.01
N ASP A 1113 48.70 50.43 -34.50
CA ASP A 1113 48.18 49.85 -33.26
C ASP A 1113 48.08 48.32 -33.38
N GLY A 1114 48.55 47.63 -32.34
CA GLY A 1114 48.42 46.18 -32.21
C GLY A 1114 47.00 45.79 -31.78
N ALA A 1115 46.69 44.50 -31.81
CA ALA A 1115 45.40 43.99 -31.34
C ALA A 1115 45.32 43.83 -29.81
N GLY A 1116 46.41 44.11 -29.09
CA GLY A 1116 46.56 43.87 -27.66
C GLY A 1116 46.75 42.39 -27.36
N GLU A 1117 45.65 41.62 -27.45
CA GLU A 1117 45.60 40.18 -27.18
C GLU A 1117 44.94 39.43 -28.36
N SER A 1118 45.62 38.47 -28.97
CA SER A 1118 45.08 37.63 -30.04
C SER A 1118 45.70 36.23 -30.06
N GLN A 1119 44.89 35.19 -30.22
CA GLN A 1119 45.36 33.82 -30.52
C GLN A 1119 45.08 33.41 -31.97
N SER A 1120 44.56 34.32 -32.78
CA SER A 1120 44.30 34.12 -34.20
C SER A 1120 45.27 34.93 -35.05
N LEU A 1121 45.54 34.44 -36.26
CA LEU A 1121 46.37 35.17 -37.21
C LEU A 1121 45.78 36.55 -37.49
N ILE A 1122 46.56 37.60 -37.22
CA ILE A 1122 46.19 38.98 -37.56
C ILE A 1122 47.18 39.49 -38.61
N THR A 1123 46.65 40.13 -39.64
CA THR A 1123 47.42 40.74 -40.71
C THR A 1123 47.29 42.25 -40.60
N TYR A 1124 48.42 42.93 -40.63
CA TYR A 1124 48.54 44.37 -40.64
C TYR A 1124 49.07 44.84 -41.98
N GLU A 1125 48.70 46.07 -42.32
CA GLU A 1125 49.23 46.75 -43.47
C GLU A 1125 49.50 48.22 -43.15
N MET A 1126 50.57 48.75 -43.74
CA MET A 1126 50.87 50.17 -43.71
C MET A 1126 51.43 50.61 -45.05
N THR A 1127 50.83 51.65 -45.62
CA THR A 1127 51.40 52.33 -46.79
C THR A 1127 52.32 53.45 -46.31
N ASP A 1128 53.59 53.36 -46.69
CA ASP A 1128 54.57 54.43 -46.55
C ASP A 1128 54.68 55.24 -47.86
N PRO A 1129 54.37 56.54 -47.85
CA PRO A 1129 54.64 57.43 -48.97
C PRO A 1129 56.15 57.55 -49.22
N ASN A 1130 56.65 56.78 -50.18
CA ASN A 1130 58.05 56.65 -50.51
C ASN A 1130 58.28 56.63 -52.02
N SER A 1131 58.79 57.73 -52.56
CA SER A 1131 59.15 57.86 -53.98
C SER A 1131 60.66 57.69 -54.26
N ALA A 1132 61.37 56.96 -53.40
CA ALA A 1132 62.81 56.79 -53.53
C ALA A 1132 63.19 56.05 -54.82
N SER A 1133 64.10 56.64 -55.59
CA SER A 1133 64.69 56.06 -56.79
C SER A 1133 65.82 55.06 -56.51
N ALA A 1134 66.08 54.76 -55.23
CA ALA A 1134 67.03 53.77 -54.75
C ALA A 1134 66.30 52.76 -53.85
N ASN A 1135 66.93 51.64 -53.50
CA ASN A 1135 66.27 50.63 -52.68
C ASN A 1135 65.92 51.21 -51.30
N SER A 1136 64.77 50.79 -50.78
CA SER A 1136 64.29 51.21 -49.46
C SER A 1136 64.28 50.02 -48.53
N TYR A 1137 64.89 50.16 -47.35
CA TYR A 1137 64.98 49.13 -46.33
C TYR A 1137 64.02 49.45 -45.20
N TYR A 1138 63.28 48.45 -44.72
CA TYR A 1138 62.29 48.58 -43.66
C TYR A 1138 62.53 47.57 -42.54
N LYS A 1139 62.21 47.95 -41.31
CA LYS A 1139 62.13 47.04 -40.15
C LYS A 1139 61.02 47.52 -39.21
N LEU A 1140 60.44 46.59 -38.47
CA LEU A 1140 59.45 46.87 -37.44
C LEU A 1140 60.12 46.83 -36.07
N LYS A 1141 59.68 47.70 -35.17
CA LYS A 1141 59.89 47.55 -33.74
C LYS A 1141 58.52 47.31 -33.12
N GLN A 1142 58.28 46.11 -32.67
CA GLN A 1142 57.09 45.81 -31.88
C GLN A 1142 57.29 46.39 -30.48
N VAL A 1143 56.26 47.06 -29.96
CA VAL A 1143 56.29 47.69 -28.64
C VAL A 1143 55.08 47.19 -27.85
N ASP A 1144 55.35 46.74 -26.63
CA ASP A 1144 54.32 46.25 -25.71
C ASP A 1144 53.79 47.41 -24.85
N HIS A 1145 52.60 47.27 -24.26
CA HIS A 1145 52.00 48.33 -23.43
C HIS A 1145 52.81 48.67 -22.16
N ASP A 1146 53.70 47.76 -21.73
CA ASP A 1146 54.62 47.97 -20.60
C ASP A 1146 55.97 48.62 -20.99
N GLY A 1147 56.17 48.90 -22.28
CA GLY A 1147 57.38 49.51 -22.84
C GLY A 1147 58.47 48.52 -23.28
N GLY A 1148 58.24 47.20 -23.15
CA GLY A 1148 59.04 46.17 -23.79
C GLY A 1148 59.06 46.34 -25.31
N HIS A 1149 60.14 45.94 -25.99
CA HIS A 1149 60.20 45.99 -27.46
C HIS A 1149 61.15 44.98 -28.08
N GLU A 1150 60.82 44.55 -29.31
CA GLU A 1150 61.65 43.67 -30.13
C GLU A 1150 61.69 44.14 -31.59
N TRP A 1151 62.80 43.89 -32.30
CA TRP A 1151 62.99 44.30 -33.69
C TRP A 1151 62.81 43.13 -34.67
N SER A 1152 62.11 43.38 -35.78
CA SER A 1152 62.05 42.43 -36.89
C SER A 1152 63.37 42.36 -37.67
N LYS A 1153 63.46 41.38 -38.57
CA LYS A 1153 64.44 41.40 -39.65
C LYS A 1153 64.17 42.59 -40.59
N VAL A 1154 65.22 43.06 -41.27
CA VAL A 1154 65.12 44.11 -42.29
C VAL A 1154 64.63 43.53 -43.62
N VAL A 1155 63.68 44.19 -44.26
CA VAL A 1155 63.14 43.86 -45.58
C VAL A 1155 63.53 44.96 -46.57
N ALA A 1156 63.99 44.58 -47.76
CA ALA A 1156 64.35 45.51 -48.82
C ALA A 1156 63.25 45.58 -49.89
N VAL A 1157 62.91 46.79 -50.33
CA VAL A 1157 61.96 47.09 -51.40
C VAL A 1157 62.69 47.79 -52.52
N ALA A 1158 62.59 47.23 -53.73
CA ALA A 1158 63.32 47.69 -54.90
C ALA A 1158 62.96 49.14 -55.29
N ALA A 1159 63.91 49.83 -55.92
CA ALA A 1159 63.71 51.14 -56.54
C ALA A 1159 62.58 51.12 -57.58
N THR A 1160 61.95 52.26 -57.82
CA THR A 1160 60.89 52.43 -58.82
C THR A 1160 61.40 52.17 -60.24
N SER A 1161 61.18 50.98 -60.79
CA SER A 1161 61.47 50.65 -62.19
C SER A 1161 60.39 49.70 -62.72
N ILE A 1162 59.58 50.19 -63.68
CA ILE A 1162 58.40 49.50 -64.22
C ILE A 1162 58.78 48.75 -65.50
N THR A 1163 58.66 47.42 -65.53
CA THR A 1163 58.60 46.63 -66.78
C THR A 1163 57.68 45.42 -66.64
N SER A 1164 56.55 45.42 -67.37
CA SER A 1164 55.72 44.24 -67.65
C SER A 1164 56.16 43.64 -68.99
N ASP A 1165 56.45 42.33 -69.02
CA ASP A 1165 56.92 41.59 -70.20
C ASP A 1165 55.76 40.96 -70.99
N MET A 1166 55.87 40.97 -72.32
CA MET A 1166 54.86 40.48 -73.26
C MET A 1166 55.00 38.96 -73.49
N VAL A 1167 53.93 38.18 -73.32
CA VAL A 1167 53.97 36.70 -73.41
C VAL A 1167 52.90 36.15 -74.36
N LEU A 1168 53.28 35.17 -75.20
CA LEU A 1168 52.40 34.49 -76.16
C LEU A 1168 52.21 33.00 -75.82
N TYR A 1169 50.96 32.52 -75.82
CA TYR A 1169 50.66 31.10 -75.60
C TYR A 1169 49.32 30.66 -76.24
N PRO A 1170 49.10 29.37 -76.57
CA PRO A 1170 50.10 28.30 -76.58
C PRO A 1170 51.11 28.50 -77.71
N ASN A 1171 52.36 28.11 -77.49
CA ASN A 1171 53.40 28.14 -78.50
C ASN A 1171 54.19 26.82 -78.43
N PRO A 1172 54.04 25.89 -79.39
CA PRO A 1172 53.38 26.06 -80.71
C PRO A 1172 51.85 26.15 -80.67
N CYS A 1173 51.25 26.83 -81.66
CA CYS A 1173 49.79 26.94 -81.86
C CYS A 1173 49.35 26.38 -83.22
N THR A 1174 48.07 25.98 -83.37
CA THR A 1174 47.53 25.46 -84.63
C THR A 1174 46.46 26.34 -85.28
N HIS A 1175 45.65 27.08 -84.53
CA HIS A 1175 44.60 27.93 -85.10
C HIS A 1175 44.49 29.27 -84.39
N GLU A 1176 44.78 29.33 -83.08
CA GLU A 1176 44.70 30.57 -82.30
C GLU A 1176 45.91 30.73 -81.35
N LEU A 1177 46.28 31.99 -81.09
CA LEU A 1177 47.35 32.40 -80.20
C LEU A 1177 46.86 33.49 -79.23
N PHE A 1178 47.16 33.36 -77.94
CA PHE A 1178 46.80 34.34 -76.92
C PHE A 1178 47.98 35.24 -76.58
N LEU A 1179 47.72 36.55 -76.48
CA LEU A 1179 48.68 37.57 -76.05
C LEU A 1179 48.32 38.06 -74.65
N ALA A 1180 49.18 37.79 -73.69
CA ALA A 1180 49.03 38.26 -72.31
C ALA A 1180 50.11 39.30 -71.97
N GLY A 1181 49.67 40.37 -71.30
CA GLY A 1181 50.52 41.50 -70.90
C GLY A 1181 50.60 42.58 -71.99
N GLY A 1182 49.82 43.65 -71.82
CA GLY A 1182 49.88 44.86 -72.67
C GLY A 1182 48.50 45.36 -73.09
N ALA A 1183 47.92 46.29 -72.32
CA ALA A 1183 46.87 47.16 -72.83
C ALA A 1183 47.10 48.57 -72.31
N LEU A 1184 47.62 49.45 -73.17
CA LEU A 1184 47.43 50.91 -73.09
C LEU A 1184 47.28 51.43 -74.52
N GLU A 1185 46.45 52.46 -74.68
CA GLU A 1185 45.88 52.92 -75.94
C GLU A 1185 46.92 53.48 -76.94
N GLU A 1186 46.68 53.22 -78.24
CA GLU A 1186 47.42 53.69 -79.44
C GLU A 1186 48.73 52.96 -79.85
N GLU A 1187 48.66 51.65 -80.18
CA GLU A 1187 49.79 50.85 -80.70
C GLU A 1187 49.45 49.97 -81.93
N THR A 1188 50.31 49.94 -82.96
CA THR A 1188 50.12 49.02 -84.11
C THR A 1188 50.73 47.64 -83.83
N LEU A 1189 49.91 46.60 -83.96
CA LEU A 1189 50.30 45.21 -83.78
C LEU A 1189 50.32 44.46 -85.12
N SER A 1190 51.39 43.72 -85.42
CA SER A 1190 51.53 42.97 -86.67
C SER A 1190 52.23 41.62 -86.48
N ILE A 1191 51.87 40.62 -87.28
CA ILE A 1191 52.55 39.32 -87.36
C ILE A 1191 53.49 39.32 -88.55
N LEU A 1192 54.74 38.94 -88.30
CA LEU A 1192 55.80 38.79 -89.29
C LEU A 1192 56.08 37.31 -89.57
N ASP A 1193 56.37 36.97 -90.82
CA ASP A 1193 57.02 35.69 -91.16
C ASP A 1193 58.51 35.68 -90.76
N ALA A 1194 59.17 34.51 -90.86
CA ALA A 1194 60.57 34.33 -90.50
C ALA A 1194 61.55 35.23 -91.29
N SER A 1195 61.14 35.81 -92.43
CA SER A 1195 61.95 36.78 -93.19
C SER A 1195 61.77 38.23 -92.72
N GLY A 1196 60.87 38.48 -91.76
CA GLY A 1196 60.56 39.80 -91.23
C GLY A 1196 59.55 40.59 -92.06
N ARG A 1197 58.83 39.93 -92.99
CA ARG A 1197 57.74 40.54 -93.75
C ARG A 1197 56.43 40.43 -92.97
N VAL A 1198 55.65 41.52 -92.91
CA VAL A 1198 54.31 41.52 -92.30
C VAL A 1198 53.37 40.64 -93.12
N VAL A 1199 52.81 39.63 -92.47
CA VAL A 1199 51.84 38.68 -93.05
C VAL A 1199 50.42 38.89 -92.52
N LEU A 1200 50.28 39.59 -91.39
CA LEU A 1200 48.99 39.99 -90.83
C LEU A 1200 49.14 41.29 -90.04
N GLU A 1201 48.33 42.31 -90.33
CA GLU A 1201 48.18 43.49 -89.47
C GLU A 1201 46.92 43.37 -88.62
N LEU A 1202 47.00 43.75 -87.35
CA LEU A 1202 45.92 43.64 -86.37
C LEU A 1202 45.43 45.03 -85.96
N ALA A 1203 44.13 45.29 -86.07
CA ALA A 1203 43.53 46.57 -85.68
C ALA A 1203 43.41 46.68 -84.14
N GLN A 1204 43.82 47.84 -83.60
CA GLN A 1204 43.92 48.29 -82.19
C GLN A 1204 42.81 47.80 -81.22
N PRO A 1205 43.11 47.65 -79.91
CA PRO A 1205 43.95 46.62 -79.32
C PRO A 1205 43.08 45.53 -78.67
N VAL A 1206 43.19 44.30 -79.17
CA VAL A 1206 42.45 43.15 -78.64
C VAL A 1206 43.24 42.54 -77.49
N SER A 1207 42.79 42.70 -76.25
CA SER A 1207 43.14 41.75 -75.19
C SER A 1207 42.35 40.46 -75.46
N GLY A 1208 42.92 39.52 -76.21
CA GLY A 1208 42.21 38.30 -76.61
C GLY A 1208 42.92 37.45 -77.66
N ASN A 1209 42.23 36.39 -78.10
CA ASN A 1209 42.74 35.39 -79.04
C ASN A 1209 43.00 36.01 -80.42
N ILE A 1210 44.16 35.68 -81.00
CA ILE A 1210 44.56 36.02 -82.36
C ILE A 1210 44.40 34.77 -83.23
N ASP A 1211 43.51 34.82 -84.23
CA ASP A 1211 43.35 33.75 -85.22
C ASP A 1211 44.55 33.75 -86.19
N VAL A 1212 45.26 32.64 -86.22
CA VAL A 1212 46.42 32.38 -87.08
C VAL A 1212 46.19 31.18 -88.00
N SER A 1213 44.95 30.69 -88.11
CA SER A 1213 44.57 29.54 -88.95
C SER A 1213 44.87 29.75 -90.43
N GLY A 1214 44.81 31.00 -90.91
CA GLY A 1214 45.16 31.38 -92.29
C GLY A 1214 46.66 31.42 -92.59
N LEU A 1215 47.54 31.27 -91.59
CA LEU A 1215 48.99 31.23 -91.76
C LEU A 1215 49.46 29.78 -91.99
N ALA A 1216 50.38 29.60 -92.94
CA ALA A 1216 51.03 28.31 -93.17
C ALA A 1216 51.87 27.89 -91.94
N SER A 1217 52.15 26.59 -91.80
CA SER A 1217 53.01 26.08 -90.72
C SER A 1217 54.43 26.67 -90.82
N GLY A 1218 54.94 27.26 -89.75
CA GLY A 1218 56.23 27.98 -89.76
C GLY A 1218 56.50 28.81 -88.50
N HIS A 1219 57.64 29.50 -88.47
CA HIS A 1219 58.02 30.41 -87.39
C HIS A 1219 57.57 31.84 -87.69
N TYR A 1220 56.88 32.45 -86.74
CA TYR A 1220 56.32 33.79 -86.84
C TYR A 1220 56.70 34.62 -85.62
N ALA A 1221 56.53 35.93 -85.72
CA ALA A 1221 56.72 36.84 -84.60
C ALA A 1221 55.63 37.90 -84.54
N VAL A 1222 55.05 38.11 -83.36
CA VAL A 1222 54.16 39.24 -83.10
C VAL A 1222 55.03 40.43 -82.71
N GLN A 1223 54.85 41.53 -83.42
CA GLN A 1223 55.55 42.78 -83.21
C GLN A 1223 54.58 43.88 -82.82
N MET A 1224 54.96 44.57 -81.75
CA MET A 1224 54.29 45.74 -81.23
C MET A 1224 55.25 46.92 -81.37
N VAL A 1225 54.76 48.03 -81.91
CA VAL A 1225 55.54 49.26 -82.06
C VAL A 1225 54.78 50.38 -81.36
N ASN A 1226 55.44 51.02 -80.38
CA ASN A 1226 54.92 52.19 -79.69
C ASN A 1226 55.98 53.30 -79.60
N SER A 1227 55.64 54.41 -78.95
CA SER A 1227 56.51 55.58 -78.78
C SER A 1227 57.80 55.31 -77.97
N THR A 1228 57.85 54.20 -77.22
CA THR A 1228 58.99 53.78 -76.38
C THR A 1228 59.89 52.73 -77.03
N GLY A 1229 59.51 52.16 -78.18
CA GLY A 1229 60.34 51.23 -78.95
C GLY A 1229 59.57 50.05 -79.56
N ARG A 1230 60.30 49.18 -80.28
CA ARG A 1230 59.73 47.97 -80.89
C ARG A 1230 59.93 46.77 -79.96
N ARG A 1231 58.85 46.07 -79.62
CA ARG A 1231 58.88 44.79 -78.89
C ARG A 1231 58.44 43.66 -79.80
N THR A 1232 59.03 42.48 -79.65
CA THR A 1232 58.75 41.34 -80.54
C THR A 1232 58.84 40.03 -79.77
N VAL A 1233 57.80 39.19 -79.87
CA VAL A 1233 57.73 37.86 -79.25
C VAL A 1233 57.43 36.84 -80.33
N ARG A 1234 58.17 35.72 -80.33
CA ARG A 1234 58.13 34.70 -81.39
C ARG A 1234 57.22 33.53 -81.03
N PHE A 1235 56.56 32.98 -82.04
CA PHE A 1235 55.79 31.74 -81.90
C PHE A 1235 55.92 30.82 -83.13
N VAL A 1236 55.53 29.56 -82.95
CA VAL A 1236 55.55 28.52 -83.99
C VAL A 1236 54.11 28.13 -84.33
N LYS A 1237 53.74 28.27 -85.60
CA LYS A 1237 52.48 27.76 -86.14
C LYS A 1237 52.72 26.35 -86.66
N GLN A 1238 52.00 25.37 -86.13
CA GLN A 1238 52.00 23.99 -86.63
C GLN A 1238 51.01 23.79 -87.76
#